data_AF-A0A6P4IS88-F1
#
_entry.id   AF-A0A6P4IS88-F1
#
_cell.length_a   1.000
_cell.length_b   1.000
_cell.length_c   1.000
_cell.angle_alpha   90.00
_cell.angle_beta   90.00
_cell.angle_gamma   90.00
#
_symmetry.space_group_name_H-M   'P 1'
#
loop_
_entity.id
_entity.type
_entity.pdbx_description
1 polymer ?
#
loop_
_entity_poly.entity_id
_entity_poly.type
_entity_poly.pdbx_seq_one_letter_code
_entity_poly.pdbx_strand_id
1 'polypeptide(L)'
;MSLLAYGDSSDTEPDALVDFTAMLRQRQRQFGCGNKAQAEQADDQGYYLEQYVLGVLDFSSQYGIDYSISYTAANVIGRPTKYPAYGDYPETFTMRTYGDWWKRAPSATREIQAQNLPKLATQDYIVVYFEEFVVPTEVVIYETFNPGAVVRIWAYGMTKHWTCLWEAESETDSDLARPPADSRRFAPPLNNTAVITKTLRIDFNHSRLNYYTEIDAIMLCGRTVSRIKSLLGKQQRQQLKKPEFVSLPVAIPLTPKAESSLESSPISGGGPISYKLRSLKFQPKCRPDGATKLHEFINNDLSQFLMENRVEGGEQQQPAVVPSICLTDLPFEILLRILSYLDLKSLFRVGQVSRIFYDISSHPLLYAELSLKPYWHLASSTLLCTLALRATMLRKLDLSWCGGLGNISPTEFKKFLTQRGDNLTHLRLNSCKFLNSSCIETVGIVCDNLIELSLRNCATDPPLLNFSCLANLKNLERLDLFQTAFEPELLLSMLEGNRKLKHLNLAFCGVSVNMDNVAAHLATYNTQLISLDLWKAHFLSARGLLSLARLHQLEELDLGWCLREASLGDGLFQLLSNCPKLKKLFLSAVRGTTERDLMHIAALGKSLEQLDLMGILNITHERVYDILVHCPKLQLLDLSFCDNIMDRDFDVLADWSRHFNVDIKSSRVYVPR
;
A
#
# COMPACT_ATOMS: atom_id res chain seq x y z
N MET A 1 40.92 21.86 23.89
CA MET A 1 40.73 22.24 25.31
C MET A 1 39.28 21.89 25.66
N SER A 2 39.04 20.96 26.60
CA SER A 2 38.86 21.23 28.04
C SER A 2 37.41 21.64 28.35
N LEU A 3 36.61 20.92 29.16
CA LEU A 3 36.88 19.68 29.90
C LEU A 3 35.61 18.83 30.12
N LEU A 4 35.80 17.61 30.64
CA LEU A 4 34.86 16.51 30.86
C LEU A 4 33.61 16.81 31.72
N ALA A 5 32.54 16.04 31.50
CA ALA A 5 31.83 15.32 32.56
C ALA A 5 31.17 14.04 32.01
N TYR A 6 31.28 12.92 32.73
CA TYR A 6 30.50 11.70 32.50
C TYR A 6 29.25 11.74 33.38
N GLY A 7 28.13 11.18 32.93
CA GLY A 7 26.91 11.00 33.73
C GLY A 7 26.14 9.79 33.23
N ASP A 8 25.96 8.79 34.09
CA ASP A 8 25.28 7.53 33.78
C ASP A 8 24.01 7.42 34.64
N SER A 9 22.83 7.39 34.01
CA SER A 9 21.60 6.80 34.56
C SER A 9 20.42 6.91 33.58
N SER A 10 19.77 5.76 33.34
CA SER A 10 18.35 5.57 33.03
C SER A 10 17.51 6.80 32.57
N ASP A 11 17.33 6.93 31.26
CA ASP A 11 16.18 7.64 30.69
C ASP A 11 15.28 6.66 29.94
N THR A 12 14.02 6.54 30.40
CA THR A 12 12.96 5.85 29.66
C THR A 12 12.27 6.86 28.76
N GLU A 13 12.62 6.87 27.47
CA GLU A 13 11.94 7.73 26.48
C GLU A 13 10.43 7.50 26.51
N PRO A 14 9.59 8.55 26.72
CA PRO A 14 8.15 8.40 26.64
C PRO A 14 7.72 8.22 25.17
N ASP A 15 6.89 7.21 24.89
CA ASP A 15 6.31 6.97 23.55
C ASP A 15 5.70 8.26 22.99
N ALA A 16 6.39 8.86 22.02
CA ALA A 16 6.00 10.13 21.39
C ALA A 16 4.81 9.91 20.44
N LEU A 17 3.61 9.78 21.01
CA LEU A 17 2.37 9.89 20.23
C LEU A 17 2.35 11.24 19.52
N VAL A 18 2.31 11.21 18.19
CA VAL A 18 1.97 12.38 17.37
C VAL A 18 0.52 12.77 17.71
N ASP A 19 0.36 13.75 18.60
CA ASP A 19 -0.94 14.34 18.88
C ASP A 19 -1.36 15.22 17.70
N PHE A 20 -2.11 14.63 16.76
CA PHE A 20 -2.71 15.35 15.64
C PHE A 20 -3.58 16.54 16.09
N THR A 21 -4.04 16.57 17.35
CA THR A 21 -4.74 17.74 17.94
C THR A 21 -3.82 18.95 18.08
N ALA A 22 -2.50 18.78 18.20
CA ALA A 22 -1.53 19.86 18.25
C ALA A 22 -1.34 20.52 16.87
N MET A 23 -1.21 19.74 15.79
CA MET A 23 -1.10 20.27 14.42
C MET A 23 -2.35 21.07 14.01
N LEU A 24 -3.55 20.60 14.39
CA LEU A 24 -4.81 21.31 14.15
C LEU A 24 -4.82 22.71 14.79
N ARG A 25 -4.22 22.88 15.98
CA ARG A 25 -4.11 24.19 16.66
C ARG A 25 -3.14 25.16 15.98
N GLN A 26 -2.19 24.67 15.19
CA GLN A 26 -1.19 25.51 14.52
C GLN A 26 -1.77 26.18 13.26
N ARG A 27 -2.51 25.45 12.42
CA ARG A 27 -3.16 26.03 11.22
C ARG A 27 -4.39 26.90 11.54
N GLN A 28 -5.15 26.59 12.61
CA GLN A 28 -6.33 27.40 13.01
C GLN A 28 -6.01 28.87 13.38
N ARG A 29 -4.74 29.26 13.50
CA ARG A 29 -4.35 30.65 13.81
C ARG A 29 -4.16 31.58 12.60
N GLN A 30 -4.24 31.07 11.36
CA GLN A 30 -3.98 31.88 10.16
C GLN A 30 -5.22 32.36 9.39
N PHE A 31 -6.41 31.79 9.62
CA PHE A 31 -7.64 32.21 8.93
C PHE A 31 -8.79 32.47 9.92
N GLY A 32 -8.84 33.70 10.43
CA GLY A 32 -9.94 34.19 11.25
C GLY A 32 -11.00 34.91 10.41
N CYS A 33 -12.13 34.25 10.14
CA CYS A 33 -13.37 34.89 9.72
C CYS A 33 -14.52 34.31 10.53
N GLY A 34 -15.09 35.13 11.42
CA GLY A 34 -16.18 34.72 12.31
C GLY A 34 -17.54 35.05 11.74
N ASN A 35 -18.50 34.14 11.90
CA ASN A 35 -19.93 34.43 11.75
C ASN A 35 -20.64 34.15 13.08
N LYS A 36 -21.47 35.11 13.52
CA LYS A 36 -22.33 34.94 14.70
C LYS A 36 -23.65 34.33 14.23
N ALA A 37 -23.90 33.06 14.58
CA ALA A 37 -25.25 32.50 14.56
C ALA A 37 -25.92 32.77 15.92
N GLN A 38 -27.14 33.30 15.91
CA GLN A 38 -27.96 33.44 17.12
C GLN A 38 -28.52 32.07 17.53
N ALA A 39 -28.65 31.84 18.84
CA ALA A 39 -29.14 30.58 19.38
C ALA A 39 -30.61 30.70 19.78
N GLU A 40 -31.50 30.09 19.00
CA GLU A 40 -32.89 29.81 19.39
C GLU A 40 -33.14 28.30 19.42
N GLN A 41 -34.22 27.89 20.08
CA GLN A 41 -34.43 26.51 20.51
C GLN A 41 -35.00 25.64 19.38
N ALA A 42 -34.26 24.60 18.98
CA ALA A 42 -34.68 23.59 18.01
C ALA A 42 -34.26 22.17 18.45
N ASP A 43 -34.92 21.17 17.88
CA ASP A 43 -34.96 19.75 18.26
C ASP A 43 -33.57 19.05 18.39
N ASP A 44 -33.46 17.97 19.19
CA ASP A 44 -32.20 17.20 19.42
C ASP A 44 -31.82 16.29 18.21
N GLN A 45 -32.29 16.66 17.01
CA GLN A 45 -31.97 16.02 15.74
C GLN A 45 -30.93 16.87 14.99
N GLY A 46 -29.67 16.43 15.01
CA GLY A 46 -28.56 17.17 14.41
C GLY A 46 -28.75 17.45 12.91
N TYR A 47 -28.39 18.67 12.50
CA TYR A 47 -28.62 19.20 11.16
C TYR A 47 -27.78 18.48 10.09
N TYR A 48 -28.27 18.52 8.84
CA TYR A 48 -27.56 18.02 7.66
C TYR A 48 -26.43 18.97 7.26
N LEU A 49 -25.23 18.44 7.05
CA LEU A 49 -24.03 19.18 6.69
C LEU A 49 -23.41 18.64 5.39
N GLU A 50 -23.14 19.54 4.46
CA GLU A 50 -22.19 19.37 3.36
C GLU A 50 -20.83 19.89 3.83
N GLN A 51 -19.77 19.09 3.70
CA GLN A 51 -18.40 19.53 3.98
C GLN A 51 -17.39 18.87 3.03
N TYR A 52 -16.27 19.55 2.83
CA TYR A 52 -15.18 19.13 1.94
C TYR A 52 -13.93 18.78 2.74
N VAL A 53 -12.96 18.14 2.10
CA VAL A 53 -11.69 17.75 2.75
C VAL A 53 -10.99 18.98 3.33
N LEU A 54 -10.70 18.91 4.63
CA LEU A 54 -9.92 19.90 5.38
C LEU A 54 -8.42 19.57 5.36
N GLY A 55 -8.07 18.31 5.12
CA GLY A 55 -6.68 17.89 4.87
C GLY A 55 -6.54 16.40 4.55
N VAL A 56 -5.36 16.05 4.04
CA VAL A 56 -4.92 14.66 3.85
C VAL A 56 -4.23 14.18 5.14
N LEU A 57 -4.38 12.89 5.48
CA LEU A 57 -3.68 12.23 6.58
C LEU A 57 -2.60 11.26 6.08
N ASP A 58 -2.85 10.56 4.98
CA ASP A 58 -1.97 9.52 4.42
C ASP A 58 -2.35 9.19 2.97
N PHE A 59 -1.43 8.61 2.21
CA PHE A 59 -1.65 8.12 0.84
C PHE A 59 -0.60 7.06 0.48
N SER A 60 -0.88 6.23 -0.53
CA SER A 60 0.08 5.23 -1.04
C SER A 60 1.10 5.82 -2.03
N SER A 61 0.63 6.64 -2.97
CA SER A 61 1.46 7.37 -3.93
C SER A 61 0.78 8.65 -4.40
N GLN A 62 1.56 9.54 -5.02
CA GLN A 62 1.09 10.71 -5.76
C GLN A 62 2.00 10.91 -6.98
N TYR A 63 1.55 11.66 -8.00
CA TYR A 63 2.40 12.05 -9.13
C TYR A 63 3.23 13.30 -8.80
N GLY A 64 2.71 14.22 -8.00
CA GLY A 64 3.41 15.43 -7.55
C GLY A 64 4.59 15.17 -6.63
N ILE A 65 5.35 16.22 -6.30
CA ILE A 65 6.35 16.20 -5.23
C ILE A 65 5.90 17.10 -4.07
N ASP A 66 6.32 16.80 -2.84
CA ASP A 66 5.79 17.43 -1.62
C ASP A 66 6.08 18.94 -1.48
N TYR A 67 6.99 19.47 -2.32
CA TYR A 67 7.30 20.90 -2.45
C TYR A 67 6.71 21.55 -3.72
N SER A 68 5.79 20.85 -4.40
CA SER A 68 5.07 21.32 -5.58
C SER A 68 3.60 21.59 -5.25
N ILE A 69 2.95 22.41 -6.07
CA ILE A 69 1.48 22.53 -6.12
C ILE A 69 0.87 21.61 -7.19
N SER A 70 1.70 20.96 -8.01
CA SER A 70 1.26 20.19 -9.16
C SER A 70 1.08 18.71 -8.81
N TYR A 71 -0.13 18.17 -9.04
CA TYR A 71 -0.50 16.76 -8.96
C TYR A 71 -0.30 16.09 -7.58
N THR A 72 -0.38 16.86 -6.49
CA THR A 72 -0.15 16.35 -5.12
C THR A 72 -1.44 15.87 -4.46
N ALA A 73 -1.31 15.02 -3.44
CA ALA A 73 -2.47 14.61 -2.63
C ALA A 73 -3.17 15.79 -1.95
N ALA A 74 -2.45 16.87 -1.63
CA ALA A 74 -3.00 18.06 -0.99
C ALA A 74 -4.01 18.83 -1.87
N ASN A 75 -4.06 18.55 -3.17
CA ASN A 75 -4.92 19.25 -4.11
C ASN A 75 -6.42 18.92 -3.94
N VAL A 76 -6.79 17.80 -3.30
CA VAL A 76 -8.21 17.48 -3.00
C VAL A 76 -8.84 18.32 -1.88
N ILE A 77 -8.09 19.27 -1.29
CA ILE A 77 -8.50 20.06 -0.13
C ILE A 77 -9.41 21.22 -0.56
N GLY A 78 -10.63 21.27 0.00
CA GLY A 78 -11.61 22.31 -0.29
C GLY A 78 -12.62 21.93 -1.37
N ARG A 79 -13.26 22.95 -1.97
CA ARG A 79 -14.27 22.78 -3.03
C ARG A 79 -13.58 22.49 -4.38
N PRO A 80 -14.23 21.74 -5.29
CA PRO A 80 -13.70 21.50 -6.63
C PRO A 80 -13.39 22.81 -7.36
N THR A 81 -12.28 22.82 -8.09
CA THR A 81 -11.72 23.97 -8.81
C THR A 81 -11.69 23.78 -10.33
N LYS A 82 -11.83 22.54 -10.81
CA LYS A 82 -11.76 22.13 -12.22
C LYS A 82 -13.05 21.50 -12.71
N TYR A 83 -13.67 20.63 -11.91
CA TYR A 83 -14.94 20.00 -12.24
C TYR A 83 -16.03 21.08 -12.49
N PRO A 84 -16.82 21.01 -13.58
CA PRO A 84 -17.06 19.85 -14.44
C PRO A 84 -16.15 19.75 -15.69
N ALA A 85 -15.06 20.51 -15.81
CA ALA A 85 -14.17 20.36 -16.95
C ALA A 85 -13.43 19.01 -16.93
N TYR A 86 -13.33 18.38 -18.11
CA TYR A 86 -12.53 17.18 -18.34
C TYR A 86 -11.13 17.56 -18.85
N GLY A 87 -10.09 17.03 -18.20
CA GLY A 87 -8.71 17.25 -18.62
C GLY A 87 -7.69 16.98 -17.51
N ASP A 88 -6.45 16.78 -17.92
CA ASP A 88 -5.25 16.83 -17.09
C ASP A 88 -5.07 18.25 -16.55
N TYR A 89 -5.03 18.38 -15.22
CA TYR A 89 -4.81 19.67 -14.56
C TYR A 89 -3.80 19.53 -13.41
N PRO A 90 -2.74 20.36 -13.35
CA PRO A 90 -1.78 20.30 -12.24
C PRO A 90 -2.42 20.60 -10.88
N GLU A 91 -3.55 21.30 -10.80
CA GLU A 91 -4.23 21.59 -9.55
C GLU A 91 -5.16 20.47 -9.04
N THR A 92 -5.10 19.25 -9.58
CA THR A 92 -5.81 18.05 -9.08
C THR A 92 -4.88 17.09 -8.34
N PHE A 93 -5.41 16.02 -7.76
CA PHE A 93 -4.62 14.88 -7.25
C PHE A 93 -4.55 13.74 -8.26
N THR A 94 -3.33 13.31 -8.56
CA THR A 94 -3.01 12.24 -9.52
C THR A 94 -2.13 11.18 -8.85
N MET A 95 -2.31 9.91 -9.22
CA MET A 95 -1.44 8.78 -8.83
C MET A 95 -0.62 8.31 -10.04
N ARG A 96 0.62 7.83 -9.83
CA ARG A 96 1.48 7.30 -10.92
C ARG A 96 0.92 6.00 -11.55
N THR A 97 0.00 5.34 -10.84
CA THR A 97 -0.53 4.01 -11.11
C THR A 97 -1.64 4.04 -12.18
N TYR A 98 -1.39 3.44 -13.36
CA TYR A 98 -2.40 3.18 -14.41
C TYR A 98 -2.20 1.82 -15.13
N GLY A 99 -3.30 1.19 -15.55
CA GLY A 99 -3.30 -0.08 -16.28
C GLY A 99 -2.83 -1.27 -15.46
N ASP A 100 -2.42 -2.35 -16.11
CA ASP A 100 -1.89 -3.57 -15.46
C ASP A 100 -0.36 -3.69 -15.58
N TRP A 101 0.31 -2.69 -16.16
CA TRP A 101 1.64 -2.81 -16.74
C TRP A 101 2.76 -3.18 -15.75
N TRP A 102 2.66 -2.84 -14.45
CA TRP A 102 3.60 -3.32 -13.41
C TRP A 102 3.44 -4.80 -13.08
N LYS A 103 2.27 -5.41 -13.32
CA LYS A 103 2.07 -6.86 -13.15
C LYS A 103 2.83 -7.64 -14.23
N ARG A 104 3.13 -6.98 -15.35
CA ARG A 104 3.85 -7.49 -16.53
C ARG A 104 5.29 -6.97 -16.64
N ALA A 105 5.75 -6.16 -15.69
CA ALA A 105 7.09 -5.58 -15.70
C ALA A 105 8.18 -6.56 -15.22
N PRO A 106 9.44 -6.44 -15.67
CA PRO A 106 10.57 -7.13 -15.06
C PRO A 106 10.69 -6.91 -13.54
N SER A 107 10.33 -5.71 -13.07
CA SER A 107 10.26 -5.32 -11.66
C SER A 107 9.12 -5.96 -10.85
N ALA A 108 8.16 -6.64 -11.49
CA ALA A 108 6.94 -7.16 -10.87
C ALA A 108 7.21 -8.04 -9.63
N THR A 109 6.54 -7.72 -8.52
CA THR A 109 6.55 -8.55 -7.32
C THR A 109 5.36 -9.52 -7.32
N ARG A 110 5.57 -10.73 -6.77
CA ARG A 110 4.47 -11.66 -6.52
C ARG A 110 3.73 -11.27 -5.24
N GLU A 111 2.40 -11.36 -5.25
CA GLU A 111 1.58 -11.12 -4.06
C GLU A 111 1.77 -12.24 -3.02
N ILE A 112 1.87 -11.83 -1.75
CA ILE A 112 2.08 -12.73 -0.61
C ILE A 112 0.71 -13.17 -0.09
N GLN A 113 0.48 -14.48 0.01
CA GLN A 113 -0.85 -15.07 0.28
C GLN A 113 -1.94 -14.53 -0.67
N ALA A 114 -1.82 -14.78 -1.97
CA ALA A 114 -2.78 -14.28 -2.98
C ALA A 114 -4.25 -14.68 -2.71
N GLN A 115 -4.52 -15.75 -1.95
CA GLN A 115 -5.86 -16.14 -1.50
C GLN A 115 -6.50 -15.15 -0.49
N ASN A 116 -5.71 -14.27 0.13
CA ASN A 116 -6.21 -13.20 1.00
C ASN A 116 -6.72 -11.97 0.20
N LEU A 117 -6.43 -11.89 -1.11
CA LEU A 117 -6.79 -10.71 -1.90
C LEU A 117 -8.31 -10.60 -2.05
N PRO A 118 -8.91 -9.41 -1.88
CA PRO A 118 -10.32 -9.19 -2.18
C PRO A 118 -10.57 -9.27 -3.70
N LYS A 119 -11.82 -9.53 -4.11
CA LYS A 119 -12.25 -9.62 -5.52
C LYS A 119 -11.63 -8.53 -6.41
N LEU A 120 -11.74 -7.29 -5.95
CA LEU A 120 -11.14 -6.10 -6.57
C LEU A 120 -9.90 -5.72 -5.78
N ALA A 121 -8.72 -5.97 -6.32
CA ALA A 121 -7.47 -5.58 -5.66
C ALA A 121 -7.41 -4.05 -5.49
N THR A 122 -7.04 -3.56 -4.30
CA THR A 122 -6.63 -2.17 -4.12
C THR A 122 -5.18 -2.03 -4.56
N GLN A 123 -4.86 -0.95 -5.25
CA GLN A 123 -3.51 -0.61 -5.75
C GLN A 123 -2.99 0.65 -5.08
N ASP A 124 -3.82 1.69 -5.00
CA ASP A 124 -3.54 2.93 -4.28
C ASP A 124 -4.70 3.32 -3.34
N TYR A 125 -4.44 4.28 -2.46
CA TYR A 125 -5.45 4.90 -1.60
C TYR A 125 -5.06 6.33 -1.21
N ILE A 126 -6.07 7.10 -0.78
CA ILE A 126 -5.88 8.35 -0.03
C ILE A 126 -6.74 8.33 1.23
N VAL A 127 -6.20 8.84 2.35
CA VAL A 127 -6.91 9.06 3.61
C VAL A 127 -7.08 10.56 3.82
N VAL A 128 -8.31 11.01 3.96
CA VAL A 128 -8.68 12.43 4.08
C VAL A 128 -9.50 12.67 5.34
N TYR A 129 -9.43 13.88 5.89
CA TYR A 129 -10.25 14.31 7.02
C TYR A 129 -11.04 15.59 6.74
N PHE A 130 -12.14 15.71 7.47
CA PHE A 130 -13.12 16.78 7.40
C PHE A 130 -13.19 17.52 8.75
N GLU A 131 -13.90 18.64 8.81
CA GLU A 131 -13.95 19.49 9.99
C GLU A 131 -14.79 18.87 11.12
N GLU A 132 -16.07 18.60 10.84
CA GLU A 132 -17.09 18.19 11.81
C GLU A 132 -17.43 16.70 11.70
N PHE A 133 -17.90 16.13 12.81
CA PHE A 133 -18.33 14.73 12.87
C PHE A 133 -19.77 14.55 12.38
N VAL A 134 -19.97 13.65 11.40
CA VAL A 134 -21.28 13.30 10.84
C VAL A 134 -21.51 11.79 10.81
N VAL A 135 -22.77 11.38 10.77
CA VAL A 135 -23.20 10.08 10.22
C VAL A 135 -23.33 10.25 8.70
N PRO A 136 -22.51 9.59 7.86
CA PRO A 136 -22.52 9.77 6.41
C PRO A 136 -23.86 9.42 5.76
N THR A 137 -24.25 10.20 4.76
CA THR A 137 -25.43 9.96 3.91
C THR A 137 -25.10 9.98 2.41
N GLU A 138 -24.11 10.77 1.99
CA GLU A 138 -23.54 10.78 0.63
C GLU A 138 -22.03 11.01 0.76
N VAL A 139 -21.22 10.38 -0.11
CA VAL A 139 -19.83 10.75 -0.35
C VAL A 139 -19.69 10.97 -1.85
N VAL A 140 -19.11 12.09 -2.23
CA VAL A 140 -19.01 12.52 -3.62
C VAL A 140 -17.54 12.77 -3.96
N ILE A 141 -17.10 12.22 -5.08
CA ILE A 141 -15.74 12.32 -5.59
C ILE A 141 -15.83 12.97 -6.98
N TYR A 142 -15.08 14.06 -7.18
CA TYR A 142 -15.07 14.81 -8.43
C TYR A 142 -13.87 14.36 -9.26
N GLU A 143 -14.08 13.36 -10.12
CA GLU A 143 -13.07 12.71 -10.95
C GLU A 143 -12.93 13.46 -12.30
N THR A 144 -11.80 14.13 -12.57
CA THR A 144 -11.64 15.07 -13.72
C THR A 144 -10.89 14.52 -14.93
N PHE A 145 -10.04 13.52 -14.75
CA PHE A 145 -9.29 12.86 -15.84
C PHE A 145 -9.23 11.36 -15.61
N ASN A 146 -9.18 10.57 -16.69
CA ASN A 146 -9.36 9.10 -16.77
C ASN A 146 -10.11 8.47 -15.59
N PRO A 147 -11.36 8.90 -15.35
CA PRO A 147 -12.58 8.07 -13.79
C PRO A 147 -12.76 6.56 -13.73
N GLY A 148 -13.39 6.09 -12.66
CA GLY A 148 -13.67 4.67 -12.44
C GLY A 148 -12.51 3.92 -11.80
N ALA A 149 -11.54 4.63 -11.21
CA ALA A 149 -10.52 4.02 -10.36
C ALA A 149 -11.07 3.62 -8.98
N VAL A 150 -12.06 4.36 -8.47
CA VAL A 150 -12.57 4.20 -7.09
C VAL A 150 -13.27 2.86 -6.93
N VAL A 151 -12.73 1.97 -6.09
CA VAL A 151 -13.30 0.64 -5.83
C VAL A 151 -13.85 0.45 -4.42
N ARG A 152 -13.42 1.26 -3.43
CA ARG A 152 -14.02 1.27 -2.08
C ARG A 152 -13.99 2.65 -1.44
N ILE A 153 -14.95 2.90 -0.56
CA ILE A 153 -15.00 4.03 0.36
C ILE A 153 -15.10 3.47 1.78
N TRP A 154 -14.18 3.87 2.66
CA TRP A 154 -14.15 3.49 4.07
C TRP A 154 -14.28 4.71 4.97
N ALA A 155 -14.90 4.55 6.13
CA ALA A 155 -14.95 5.53 7.21
C ALA A 155 -14.22 5.03 8.45
N TYR A 156 -13.42 5.90 9.10
CA TYR A 156 -12.88 5.64 10.43
C TYR A 156 -13.81 6.24 11.48
N GLY A 157 -14.45 5.38 12.29
CA GLY A 157 -15.41 5.80 13.31
C GLY A 157 -14.75 6.28 14.60
N MET A 158 -15.48 7.08 15.39
CA MET A 158 -15.04 7.51 16.74
C MET A 158 -14.62 6.36 17.68
N THR A 159 -15.08 5.14 17.41
CA THR A 159 -14.72 3.90 18.11
C THR A 159 -13.34 3.34 17.73
N LYS A 160 -12.55 4.06 16.93
CA LYS A 160 -11.25 3.64 16.37
C LYS A 160 -11.32 2.41 15.46
N HIS A 161 -12.43 2.25 14.74
CA HIS A 161 -12.64 1.15 13.81
C HIS A 161 -13.00 1.65 12.42
N TRP A 162 -12.43 1.02 11.40
CA TRP A 162 -12.80 1.22 10.00
C TRP A 162 -14.09 0.48 9.66
N THR A 163 -14.91 1.08 8.80
CA THR A 163 -16.14 0.49 8.26
C THR A 163 -16.24 0.81 6.78
N CYS A 164 -16.52 -0.20 5.96
CA CYS A 164 -16.71 0.00 4.52
C CYS A 164 -18.08 0.65 4.29
N LEU A 165 -18.08 1.87 3.75
CA LEU A 165 -19.31 2.56 3.33
C LEU A 165 -19.78 2.05 1.97
N TRP A 166 -18.86 1.75 1.05
CA TRP A 166 -19.17 1.21 -0.27
C TRP A 166 -17.99 0.40 -0.83
N GLU A 167 -18.28 -0.64 -1.61
CA GLU A 167 -17.35 -1.48 -2.35
C GLU A 167 -18.04 -1.92 -3.65
N ALA A 168 -17.39 -1.75 -4.81
CA ALA A 168 -17.94 -2.19 -6.10
C ALA A 168 -18.11 -3.72 -6.18
N GLU A 169 -19.17 -4.21 -6.84
CA GLU A 169 -19.50 -5.64 -6.77
C GLU A 169 -18.63 -6.53 -7.68
N SER A 170 -18.15 -5.97 -8.79
CA SER A 170 -17.38 -6.64 -9.85
C SER A 170 -16.54 -5.64 -10.66
N GLU A 171 -15.58 -6.11 -11.47
CA GLU A 171 -14.84 -5.24 -12.41
C GLU A 171 -15.73 -4.73 -13.56
N THR A 172 -16.87 -5.37 -13.78
CA THR A 172 -17.88 -5.10 -14.82
C THR A 172 -19.05 -4.23 -14.34
N ASP A 173 -18.93 -3.65 -13.14
CA ASP A 173 -19.93 -2.76 -12.56
C ASP A 173 -20.18 -1.54 -13.47
N SER A 174 -21.44 -1.11 -13.61
CA SER A 174 -21.79 0.09 -14.39
C SER A 174 -21.20 1.37 -13.80
N ASP A 175 -20.86 1.38 -12.51
CA ASP A 175 -20.13 2.49 -11.88
C ASP A 175 -18.60 2.43 -12.08
N LEU A 176 -18.07 1.39 -12.73
CA LEU A 176 -16.68 1.30 -13.17
C LEU A 176 -16.55 1.30 -14.71
N ALA A 177 -17.59 0.85 -15.43
CA ALA A 177 -17.74 1.09 -16.86
C ALA A 177 -17.99 2.58 -17.14
N ARG A 178 -17.48 3.12 -18.26
CA ARG A 178 -17.42 4.58 -18.42
C ARG A 178 -17.24 5.05 -19.87
N PRO A 179 -17.83 6.19 -20.26
CA PRO A 179 -17.40 6.95 -21.44
C PRO A 179 -15.98 7.50 -21.19
N PRO A 180 -14.99 7.28 -22.08
CA PRO A 180 -13.59 7.62 -21.82
C PRO A 180 -13.22 9.10 -22.09
N ALA A 181 -14.18 10.03 -22.09
CA ALA A 181 -13.99 11.39 -22.64
C ALA A 181 -14.76 12.52 -21.93
N ASP A 182 -15.17 12.35 -20.67
CA ASP A 182 -15.83 13.39 -19.86
C ASP A 182 -15.45 13.26 -18.37
N SER A 183 -15.74 14.29 -17.56
CA SER A 183 -15.56 14.29 -16.10
C SER A 183 -16.70 13.57 -15.38
N ARG A 184 -16.62 13.36 -14.06
CA ARG A 184 -17.67 12.68 -13.29
C ARG A 184 -17.78 13.15 -11.84
N ARG A 185 -18.99 13.51 -11.43
CA ARG A 185 -19.44 13.53 -10.02
C ARG A 185 -19.80 12.10 -9.60
N PHE A 186 -18.85 11.33 -9.10
CA PHE A 186 -19.13 9.97 -8.61
C PHE A 186 -19.70 10.01 -7.20
N ALA A 187 -20.89 9.42 -7.02
CA ALA A 187 -21.62 9.42 -5.75
C ALA A 187 -22.34 8.07 -5.53
N PRO A 188 -21.61 7.02 -5.12
CA PRO A 188 -22.17 5.68 -5.02
C PRO A 188 -23.16 5.52 -3.84
N PRO A 189 -24.12 4.59 -3.92
CA PRO A 189 -25.05 4.31 -2.83
C PRO A 189 -24.31 3.71 -1.62
N LEU A 190 -24.35 4.41 -0.48
CA LEU A 190 -23.66 3.98 0.73
C LEU A 190 -24.46 2.93 1.51
N ASN A 191 -23.74 1.96 2.09
CA ASN A 191 -24.26 1.03 3.08
C ASN A 191 -24.79 1.79 4.31
N ASN A 192 -26.04 1.52 4.69
CA ASN A 192 -26.65 2.10 5.88
C ASN A 192 -25.82 1.79 7.14
N THR A 193 -25.35 2.84 7.82
CA THR A 193 -24.44 2.72 8.96
C THR A 193 -24.70 3.79 10.02
N ALA A 194 -24.52 3.42 11.30
CA ALA A 194 -24.53 4.34 12.43
C ALA A 194 -23.13 4.88 12.77
N VAL A 195 -22.14 4.66 11.90
CA VAL A 195 -20.77 5.15 12.11
C VAL A 195 -20.73 6.67 12.03
N ILE A 196 -20.31 7.28 13.14
CA ILE A 196 -19.98 8.71 13.19
C ILE A 196 -18.51 8.87 12.83
N THR A 197 -18.22 9.65 11.80
CA THR A 197 -16.87 9.87 11.27
C THR A 197 -16.63 11.32 10.87
N LYS A 198 -15.36 11.64 10.66
CA LYS A 198 -14.89 12.77 9.86
C LYS A 198 -13.62 12.43 9.07
N THR A 199 -13.40 11.15 8.81
CA THR A 199 -12.16 10.62 8.23
C THR A 199 -12.51 9.47 7.29
N LEU A 200 -12.25 9.69 6.00
CA LEU A 200 -12.52 8.70 4.96
C LEU A 200 -11.20 8.16 4.39
N ARG A 201 -11.23 6.92 3.90
CA ARG A 201 -10.23 6.39 2.99
C ARG A 201 -10.90 5.95 1.69
N ILE A 202 -10.35 6.40 0.57
CA ILE A 202 -10.77 5.98 -0.77
C ILE A 202 -9.72 4.98 -1.26
N ASP A 203 -10.15 3.79 -1.71
CA ASP A 203 -9.30 2.77 -2.34
C ASP A 203 -9.45 2.83 -3.87
N PHE A 204 -8.34 2.70 -4.59
CA PHE A 204 -8.29 2.76 -6.05
C PHE A 204 -7.76 1.46 -6.69
N ASN A 205 -8.28 1.12 -7.86
CA ASN A 205 -7.77 0.10 -8.76
C ASN A 205 -7.74 0.65 -10.19
N HIS A 206 -6.54 0.83 -10.72
CA HIS A 206 -6.32 1.46 -12.03
C HIS A 206 -6.12 0.42 -13.14
N SER A 207 -6.29 -0.89 -12.85
CA SER A 207 -6.05 -2.01 -13.77
C SER A 207 -6.77 -1.91 -15.12
N ARG A 208 -7.91 -1.21 -15.16
CA ARG A 208 -8.75 -1.03 -16.35
C ARG A 208 -8.63 0.34 -17.02
N LEU A 209 -7.77 1.23 -16.50
CA LEU A 209 -7.55 2.56 -17.05
C LEU A 209 -6.32 2.56 -17.96
N ASN A 210 -6.45 3.07 -19.18
CA ASN A 210 -5.32 3.21 -20.09
C ASN A 210 -4.28 4.21 -19.53
N TYR A 211 -4.72 5.22 -18.77
CA TYR A 211 -3.86 6.26 -18.18
C TYR A 211 -4.32 6.68 -16.77
N TYR A 212 -3.58 7.59 -16.13
CA TYR A 212 -3.82 7.93 -14.72
C TYR A 212 -5.12 8.69 -14.49
N THR A 213 -5.77 8.39 -13.36
CA THR A 213 -6.97 9.09 -12.89
C THR A 213 -6.60 10.37 -12.16
N GLU A 214 -7.46 11.38 -12.25
CA GLU A 214 -7.37 12.62 -11.46
C GLU A 214 -8.62 12.90 -10.65
N ILE A 215 -8.44 13.52 -9.49
CA ILE A 215 -9.51 13.91 -8.56
C ILE A 215 -9.28 15.35 -8.12
N ASP A 216 -10.29 16.20 -8.33
CA ASP A 216 -10.29 17.63 -8.01
C ASP A 216 -10.74 17.88 -6.56
N ALA A 217 -11.76 17.15 -6.08
CA ALA A 217 -12.21 17.26 -4.69
C ALA A 217 -12.94 16.00 -4.18
N ILE A 218 -13.08 15.90 -2.86
CA ILE A 218 -13.95 14.94 -2.18
C ILE A 218 -14.87 15.69 -1.19
N MET A 219 -16.15 15.34 -1.22
CA MET A 219 -17.21 15.93 -0.39
C MET A 219 -17.88 14.83 0.45
N LEU A 220 -18.15 15.12 1.71
CA LEU A 220 -18.85 14.27 2.66
C LEU A 220 -20.12 14.98 3.11
N CYS A 221 -21.26 14.36 2.86
CA CYS A 221 -22.54 14.80 3.39
C CYS A 221 -23.00 13.87 4.52
N GLY A 222 -23.64 14.43 5.54
CA GLY A 222 -24.19 13.63 6.62
C GLY A 222 -24.94 14.44 7.67
N ARG A 223 -25.58 13.74 8.61
CA ARG A 223 -26.20 14.39 9.79
C ARG A 223 -25.15 14.58 10.89
N THR A 224 -25.03 15.80 11.38
CA THR A 224 -24.19 16.13 12.55
C THR A 224 -24.75 15.49 13.82
N VAL A 225 -23.93 15.38 14.87
CA VAL A 225 -24.34 14.72 16.13
C VAL A 225 -24.13 15.65 17.33
N SER A 226 -25.20 16.34 17.72
CA SER A 226 -25.26 17.37 18.78
C SER A 226 -24.53 16.98 20.07
N ARG A 227 -24.64 15.71 20.47
CA ARG A 227 -24.10 15.20 21.74
C ARG A 227 -22.57 15.09 21.78
N ILE A 228 -21.87 15.09 20.65
CA ILE A 228 -20.39 14.96 20.61
C ILE A 228 -19.69 16.12 21.31
N LYS A 229 -20.20 17.35 21.15
CA LYS A 229 -19.64 18.55 21.81
C LYS A 229 -19.70 18.43 23.35
N SER A 230 -20.68 17.68 23.88
CA SER A 230 -20.77 17.35 25.31
C SER A 230 -19.83 16.22 25.77
N LEU A 231 -19.48 15.27 24.88
CA LEU A 231 -18.66 14.10 25.21
C LEU A 231 -17.17 14.42 25.13
N LEU A 232 -16.72 15.08 24.05
CA LEU A 232 -15.33 15.55 23.92
C LEU A 232 -14.99 16.58 25.00
N GLY A 233 -15.94 17.50 25.31
CA GLY A 233 -15.79 18.46 26.41
C GLY A 233 -15.70 17.81 27.80
N LYS A 234 -16.25 16.60 28.00
CA LYS A 234 -16.08 15.83 29.24
C LYS A 234 -14.71 15.14 29.31
N GLN A 235 -14.22 14.55 28.22
CA GLN A 235 -12.88 13.94 28.19
C GLN A 235 -11.76 14.98 28.41
N GLN A 236 -11.83 16.15 27.76
CA GLN A 236 -10.87 17.23 27.98
C GLN A 236 -10.87 17.74 29.44
N ARG A 237 -12.04 17.79 30.09
CA ARG A 237 -12.16 18.16 31.52
C ARG A 237 -11.67 17.07 32.48
N GLN A 238 -11.54 15.81 32.05
CA GLN A 238 -10.95 14.74 32.84
C GLN A 238 -9.42 14.73 32.74
N GLN A 239 -8.84 15.00 31.57
CA GLN A 239 -7.38 15.13 31.41
C GLN A 239 -6.77 16.35 32.12
N LEU A 240 -7.59 17.37 32.44
CA LEU A 240 -7.15 18.58 33.16
C LEU A 240 -7.15 18.46 34.70
N LYS A 241 -7.45 17.29 35.27
CA LYS A 241 -7.32 17.04 36.71
C LYS A 241 -6.06 16.22 37.01
N LYS A 242 -5.01 16.89 37.52
CA LYS A 242 -3.92 16.19 38.23
C LYS A 242 -4.51 15.40 39.41
N PRO A 243 -4.06 14.17 39.68
CA PRO A 243 -4.22 13.57 40.99
C PRO A 243 -3.30 14.30 41.99
N GLU A 244 -3.84 14.68 43.15
CA GLU A 244 -3.03 15.14 44.27
C GLU A 244 -2.45 13.91 44.99
N PHE A 245 -1.17 13.98 45.39
CA PHE A 245 -0.53 12.94 46.18
C PHE A 245 -1.04 13.00 47.62
N VAL A 246 -1.76 11.96 48.06
CA VAL A 246 -2.03 11.71 49.49
C VAL A 246 -1.16 10.54 49.93
N SER A 247 -0.23 10.81 50.84
CA SER A 247 0.65 9.81 51.45
C SER A 247 -0.06 9.02 52.55
N LEU A 248 0.30 7.75 52.71
CA LEU A 248 -0.10 6.91 53.84
C LEU A 248 1.14 6.24 54.48
N PRO A 249 1.17 6.05 55.81
CA PRO A 249 2.36 5.61 56.55
C PRO A 249 2.58 4.08 56.55
N VAL A 250 3.65 3.64 57.21
CA VAL A 250 4.34 2.34 57.02
C VAL A 250 4.38 1.48 58.29
N ALA A 251 4.32 0.15 58.12
CA ALA A 251 4.57 -0.93 59.13
C ALA A 251 3.50 -1.03 60.25
N ILE A 252 3.32 -2.15 61.00
CA ILE A 252 4.24 -3.18 61.53
C ILE A 252 3.63 -4.62 61.42
N PRO A 253 4.42 -5.72 61.39
CA PRO A 253 3.95 -7.07 61.03
C PRO A 253 3.77 -8.05 62.22
N LEU A 254 3.29 -9.28 61.96
CA LEU A 254 3.72 -10.55 62.60
C LEU A 254 3.17 -11.82 61.87
N THR A 255 3.49 -13.03 62.38
CA THR A 255 3.54 -14.30 61.60
C THR A 255 2.51 -15.39 62.06
N PRO A 256 2.68 -16.74 61.95
CA PRO A 256 1.77 -17.58 61.12
C PRO A 256 1.07 -18.78 61.84
N LYS A 257 0.33 -19.61 61.07
CA LYS A 257 -0.41 -20.90 61.35
C LYS A 257 -1.95 -20.76 61.18
N ALA A 258 -2.75 -21.80 60.87
CA ALA A 258 -2.55 -23.09 60.20
C ALA A 258 -3.92 -23.77 59.83
N GLU A 259 -3.91 -24.66 58.83
CA GLU A 259 -4.79 -25.84 58.57
C GLU A 259 -6.34 -25.80 58.72
N SER A 260 -7.07 -25.96 57.59
CA SER A 260 -8.27 -26.81 57.33
C SER A 260 -8.85 -26.46 55.93
N SER A 261 -8.96 -27.34 54.92
CA SER A 261 -9.94 -28.44 54.68
C SER A 261 -11.41 -27.95 54.64
N LEU A 262 -12.23 -28.10 53.60
CA LEU A 262 -12.19 -28.87 52.33
C LEU A 262 -13.03 -28.18 51.22
N GLU A 263 -12.79 -28.56 49.94
CA GLU A 263 -13.76 -28.63 48.80
C GLU A 263 -14.61 -27.39 48.38
N SER A 264 -15.21 -27.34 47.17
CA SER A 264 -14.74 -27.69 45.82
C SER A 264 -15.60 -27.00 44.75
N SER A 265 -14.98 -26.47 43.68
CA SER A 265 -15.51 -26.13 42.32
C SER A 265 -14.86 -24.85 41.73
N PRO A 266 -14.58 -24.79 40.41
CA PRO A 266 -13.89 -23.66 39.78
C PRO A 266 -14.83 -22.52 39.34
N ILE A 267 -14.30 -21.30 39.33
CA ILE A 267 -15.02 -20.04 39.06
C ILE A 267 -14.69 -19.48 37.67
N SER A 268 -15.69 -18.85 37.03
CA SER A 268 -15.56 -17.94 35.86
C SER A 268 -15.09 -18.58 34.52
N GLY A 269 -15.18 -17.91 33.36
CA GLY A 269 -15.79 -16.59 33.10
C GLY A 269 -15.66 -16.21 31.62
N GLY A 270 -16.77 -16.18 30.88
CA GLY A 270 -16.78 -15.74 29.49
C GLY A 270 -16.63 -14.22 29.38
N GLY A 271 -15.51 -13.75 28.83
CA GLY A 271 -15.28 -12.32 28.61
C GLY A 271 -16.22 -11.70 27.56
N PRO A 272 -16.18 -10.36 27.34
CA PRO A 272 -17.13 -9.65 26.46
C PRO A 272 -17.20 -10.17 25.01
N ILE A 273 -16.11 -10.78 24.53
CA ILE A 273 -16.04 -11.41 23.20
C ILE A 273 -16.86 -12.71 23.16
N SER A 274 -16.80 -13.55 24.19
CA SER A 274 -17.51 -14.82 24.28
C SER A 274 -19.04 -14.64 24.24
N TYR A 275 -19.54 -13.52 24.78
CA TYR A 275 -20.96 -13.18 24.73
C TYR A 275 -21.38 -12.64 23.34
N LYS A 276 -20.56 -11.77 22.73
CA LYS A 276 -20.79 -11.24 21.36
C LYS A 276 -20.72 -12.31 20.28
N LEU A 277 -19.88 -13.33 20.42
CA LEU A 277 -19.80 -14.43 19.45
C LEU A 277 -21.03 -15.37 19.53
N ARG A 278 -21.63 -15.56 20.72
CA ARG A 278 -22.82 -16.41 20.89
C ARG A 278 -24.12 -15.79 20.33
N SER A 279 -24.18 -14.48 20.14
CA SER A 279 -25.36 -13.79 19.57
C SER A 279 -25.27 -13.53 18.06
N LEU A 280 -24.13 -13.83 17.42
CA LEU A 280 -23.96 -13.70 15.96
C LEU A 280 -24.60 -14.88 15.22
N LYS A 281 -25.87 -14.72 14.80
CA LYS A 281 -26.51 -15.59 13.80
C LYS A 281 -25.91 -15.36 12.40
N PHE A 282 -24.69 -15.82 12.17
CA PHE A 282 -24.07 -15.82 10.85
C PHE A 282 -24.62 -16.98 10.01
N GLN A 283 -25.46 -16.66 9.02
CA GLN A 283 -25.72 -17.57 7.90
C GLN A 283 -24.64 -17.32 6.82
N PRO A 284 -23.82 -18.31 6.44
CA PRO A 284 -22.89 -18.14 5.33
C PRO A 284 -23.66 -17.95 4.01
N LYS A 285 -23.29 -16.92 3.24
CA LYS A 285 -23.66 -16.83 1.81
C LYS A 285 -22.86 -17.88 1.03
N CYS A 286 -23.25 -19.15 1.14
CA CYS A 286 -22.74 -20.21 0.29
C CYS A 286 -23.05 -19.89 -1.18
N ARG A 287 -22.11 -20.16 -2.08
CA ARG A 287 -22.44 -20.30 -3.50
C ARG A 287 -23.28 -21.58 -3.68
N PRO A 288 -24.23 -21.65 -4.64
CA PRO A 288 -25.16 -22.78 -4.76
C PRO A 288 -24.50 -24.15 -5.05
N ASP A 289 -23.22 -24.15 -5.41
CA ASP A 289 -22.48 -25.34 -5.84
C ASP A 289 -21.41 -25.78 -4.83
N GLY A 290 -20.65 -24.86 -4.24
CA GLY A 290 -19.45 -25.20 -3.44
C GLY A 290 -19.73 -25.90 -2.11
N ALA A 291 -20.77 -25.46 -1.37
CA ALA A 291 -21.14 -26.10 -0.11
C ALA A 291 -21.77 -27.49 -0.34
N THR A 292 -22.57 -27.59 -1.41
CA THR A 292 -23.21 -28.82 -1.88
C THR A 292 -22.16 -29.85 -2.26
N LYS A 293 -21.20 -29.51 -3.12
CA LYS A 293 -20.10 -30.39 -3.56
C LYS A 293 -19.22 -30.88 -2.40
N LEU A 294 -18.92 -30.05 -1.40
CA LEU A 294 -18.13 -30.50 -0.25
C LEU A 294 -18.94 -31.46 0.65
N HIS A 295 -20.23 -31.20 0.85
CA HIS A 295 -21.11 -32.07 1.61
C HIS A 295 -21.35 -33.40 0.87
N GLU A 296 -21.52 -33.35 -0.45
CA GLU A 296 -21.64 -34.50 -1.36
C GLU A 296 -20.37 -35.34 -1.31
N PHE A 297 -19.20 -34.73 -1.50
CA PHE A 297 -17.90 -35.40 -1.38
C PHE A 297 -17.70 -36.07 -0.02
N ILE A 298 -18.00 -35.39 1.10
CA ILE A 298 -17.84 -35.97 2.45
C ILE A 298 -18.75 -37.18 2.68
N ASN A 299 -20.00 -37.16 2.18
CA ASN A 299 -20.96 -38.24 2.43
C ASN A 299 -20.87 -39.39 1.41
N ASN A 300 -20.41 -39.14 0.18
CA ASN A 300 -20.46 -40.10 -0.93
C ASN A 300 -19.07 -40.58 -1.37
N ASP A 301 -18.11 -39.65 -1.54
CA ASP A 301 -16.87 -39.91 -2.30
C ASP A 301 -15.63 -40.07 -1.40
N LEU A 302 -15.65 -39.50 -0.20
CA LEU A 302 -14.52 -39.41 0.73
C LEU A 302 -13.99 -40.80 1.15
N SER A 303 -14.88 -41.77 1.32
CA SER A 303 -14.55 -43.17 1.62
C SER A 303 -13.80 -43.84 0.47
N GLN A 304 -14.27 -43.66 -0.77
CA GLN A 304 -13.59 -44.13 -1.97
C GLN A 304 -12.22 -43.44 -2.14
N PHE A 305 -12.17 -42.12 -1.99
CA PHE A 305 -10.93 -41.34 -2.07
C PHE A 305 -9.86 -41.83 -1.08
N LEU A 306 -10.24 -42.15 0.16
CA LEU A 306 -9.31 -42.69 1.16
C LEU A 306 -8.80 -44.09 0.83
N MET A 307 -9.66 -44.99 0.31
CA MET A 307 -9.24 -46.31 -0.18
C MET A 307 -8.27 -46.19 -1.37
N GLU A 308 -8.59 -45.34 -2.35
CA GLU A 308 -7.76 -45.13 -3.55
C GLU A 308 -6.37 -44.55 -3.21
N ASN A 309 -6.29 -43.67 -2.21
CA ASN A 309 -5.05 -43.03 -1.76
C ASN A 309 -4.31 -43.80 -0.64
N ARG A 310 -4.77 -45.02 -0.29
CA ARG A 310 -4.12 -45.95 0.65
C ARG A 310 -3.81 -45.36 2.03
N VAL A 311 -4.80 -44.72 2.64
CA VAL A 311 -4.77 -44.44 4.09
C VAL A 311 -5.36 -45.66 4.81
N GLU A 312 -4.56 -46.25 5.70
CA GLU A 312 -4.80 -47.55 6.38
C GLU A 312 -4.88 -48.79 5.45
N GLY A 313 -4.86 -49.97 6.06
CA GLY A 313 -4.87 -51.26 5.36
C GLY A 313 -5.02 -52.43 6.33
N GLY A 314 -5.40 -53.59 5.81
CA GLY A 314 -5.62 -54.82 6.60
C GLY A 314 -7.07 -55.30 6.63
N GLU A 315 -7.39 -56.18 5.68
CA GLU A 315 -8.33 -57.31 5.83
C GLU A 315 -9.82 -57.09 6.22
N GLN A 316 -10.65 -57.14 5.18
CA GLN A 316 -11.88 -57.96 5.04
C GLN A 316 -13.04 -57.89 6.07
N GLN A 317 -14.10 -57.21 5.62
CA GLN A 317 -15.49 -57.71 5.54
C GLN A 317 -16.23 -58.18 6.81
N GLN A 318 -17.07 -57.28 7.32
CA GLN A 318 -18.45 -57.58 7.75
C GLN A 318 -19.41 -56.61 7.03
N PRO A 319 -20.74 -56.83 6.99
CA PRO A 319 -21.71 -55.91 6.37
C PRO A 319 -21.81 -54.61 7.18
N ALA A 320 -20.86 -53.71 6.96
CA ALA A 320 -20.65 -52.54 7.78
C ALA A 320 -21.78 -51.51 7.60
N VAL A 321 -22.17 -50.89 8.72
CA VAL A 321 -22.65 -49.50 8.69
C VAL A 321 -21.54 -48.70 8.03
N VAL A 322 -21.83 -48.05 6.89
CA VAL A 322 -20.85 -47.19 6.21
C VAL A 322 -20.34 -46.18 7.23
N PRO A 323 -19.03 -46.17 7.55
CA PRO A 323 -18.51 -45.24 8.54
C PRO A 323 -18.83 -43.81 8.12
N SER A 324 -19.39 -43.03 9.03
CA SER A 324 -19.67 -41.60 8.82
C SER A 324 -18.35 -40.82 8.87
N ILE A 325 -17.51 -40.99 7.85
CA ILE A 325 -16.16 -40.41 7.80
C ILE A 325 -16.29 -38.89 7.93
N CYS A 326 -15.78 -38.38 9.04
CA CYS A 326 -15.78 -36.97 9.34
C CYS A 326 -14.54 -36.31 8.74
N LEU A 327 -14.61 -35.00 8.50
CA LEU A 327 -13.46 -34.24 7.98
C LEU A 327 -12.23 -34.34 8.89
N THR A 328 -12.43 -34.58 10.18
CA THR A 328 -11.39 -34.81 11.20
C THR A 328 -10.61 -36.12 11.05
N ASP A 329 -11.11 -37.05 10.26
CA ASP A 329 -10.57 -38.41 10.13
C ASP A 329 -9.54 -38.48 8.98
N LEU A 330 -9.40 -37.37 8.24
CA LEU A 330 -8.32 -37.14 7.27
C LEU A 330 -6.96 -37.00 7.97
N PRO A 331 -5.85 -37.48 7.35
CA PRO A 331 -4.50 -37.25 7.83
C PRO A 331 -4.18 -35.76 8.04
N PHE A 332 -3.31 -35.48 9.02
CA PHE A 332 -2.91 -34.12 9.40
C PHE A 332 -2.39 -33.31 8.21
N GLU A 333 -1.62 -33.93 7.33
CA GLU A 333 -1.04 -33.32 6.12
C GLU A 333 -2.12 -32.89 5.14
N ILE A 334 -3.19 -33.68 4.99
CA ILE A 334 -4.33 -33.38 4.11
C ILE A 334 -5.15 -32.24 4.72
N LEU A 335 -5.43 -32.28 6.03
CA LEU A 335 -6.11 -31.19 6.72
C LEU A 335 -5.31 -29.88 6.68
N LEU A 336 -4.00 -29.93 6.91
CA LEU A 336 -3.10 -28.79 6.78
C LEU A 336 -3.08 -28.26 5.35
N ARG A 337 -3.12 -29.15 4.34
CA ARG A 337 -3.20 -28.76 2.92
C ARG A 337 -4.52 -28.09 2.59
N ILE A 338 -5.66 -28.61 3.06
CA ILE A 338 -6.98 -27.98 2.91
C ILE A 338 -6.97 -26.59 3.56
N LEU A 339 -6.48 -26.48 4.79
CA LEU A 339 -6.39 -25.20 5.51
C LEU A 339 -5.43 -24.21 4.84
N SER A 340 -4.42 -24.66 4.09
CA SER A 340 -3.50 -23.76 3.34
C SER A 340 -4.17 -22.96 2.22
N TYR A 341 -5.36 -23.38 1.76
CA TYR A 341 -6.18 -22.62 0.80
C TYR A 341 -7.09 -21.58 1.45
N LEU A 342 -7.22 -21.56 2.79
CA LEU A 342 -8.08 -20.60 3.49
C LEU A 342 -7.41 -19.23 3.61
N ASP A 343 -8.23 -18.17 3.58
CA ASP A 343 -7.79 -16.82 3.92
C ASP A 343 -7.53 -16.70 5.44
N LEU A 344 -6.72 -15.72 5.84
CA LEU A 344 -6.38 -15.50 7.25
C LEU A 344 -7.63 -15.37 8.16
N LYS A 345 -8.71 -14.72 7.71
CA LYS A 345 -9.95 -14.62 8.50
C LYS A 345 -10.62 -15.99 8.67
N SER A 346 -10.59 -16.85 7.65
CA SER A 346 -11.13 -18.21 7.71
C SER A 346 -10.26 -19.15 8.56
N LEU A 347 -8.93 -19.00 8.57
CA LEU A 347 -8.05 -19.72 9.51
C LEU A 347 -8.41 -19.42 10.97
N PHE A 348 -8.61 -18.15 11.33
CA PHE A 348 -9.05 -17.79 12.68
C PHE A 348 -10.48 -18.26 13.02
N ARG A 349 -11.35 -18.47 12.02
CA ARG A 349 -12.71 -19.00 12.21
C ARG A 349 -12.75 -20.52 12.35
N VAL A 350 -12.02 -21.27 11.50
CA VAL A 350 -12.03 -22.74 11.57
C VAL A 350 -11.43 -23.22 12.91
N GLY A 351 -10.44 -22.49 13.45
CA GLY A 351 -9.93 -22.71 14.80
C GLY A 351 -10.92 -22.46 15.95
N GLN A 352 -12.15 -21.99 15.68
CA GLN A 352 -13.24 -21.91 16.68
C GLN A 352 -14.19 -23.12 16.63
N VAL A 353 -14.03 -24.04 15.67
CA VAL A 353 -14.94 -25.19 15.46
C VAL A 353 -14.63 -26.35 16.41
N SER A 354 -13.35 -26.72 16.55
CA SER A 354 -12.92 -27.80 17.44
C SER A 354 -11.47 -27.59 17.89
N ARG A 355 -11.01 -28.35 18.88
CA ARG A 355 -9.59 -28.32 19.30
C ARG A 355 -8.65 -28.76 18.18
N ILE A 356 -9.01 -29.82 17.44
CA ILE A 356 -8.25 -30.30 16.28
C ILE A 356 -8.08 -29.17 15.25
N PHE A 357 -9.17 -28.49 14.88
CA PHE A 357 -9.07 -27.36 13.95
C PHE A 357 -8.33 -26.15 14.54
N TYR A 358 -8.38 -25.91 15.86
CA TYR A 358 -7.55 -24.87 16.49
C TYR A 358 -6.06 -25.16 16.34
N ASP A 359 -5.64 -26.39 16.61
CA ASP A 359 -4.23 -26.78 16.58
C ASP A 359 -3.69 -26.79 15.13
N ILE A 360 -4.45 -27.35 14.17
CA ILE A 360 -4.04 -27.35 12.75
C ILE A 360 -4.07 -25.92 12.17
N SER A 361 -5.10 -25.11 12.44
CA SER A 361 -5.16 -23.72 11.95
C SER A 361 -4.16 -22.77 12.62
N SER A 362 -3.53 -23.19 13.72
CA SER A 362 -2.42 -22.47 14.36
C SER A 362 -1.05 -22.95 13.89
N HIS A 363 -0.97 -23.97 13.04
CA HIS A 363 0.29 -24.61 12.65
C HIS A 363 1.21 -23.68 11.82
N PRO A 364 2.52 -23.55 12.15
CA PRO A 364 3.37 -22.51 11.58
C PRO A 364 3.51 -22.48 10.06
N LEU A 365 3.38 -23.61 9.38
CA LEU A 365 3.47 -23.67 7.91
C LEU A 365 2.37 -22.85 7.21
N LEU A 366 1.22 -22.62 7.85
CA LEU A 366 0.14 -21.75 7.33
C LEU A 366 0.48 -20.25 7.40
N TYR A 367 1.52 -19.90 8.17
CA TYR A 367 1.97 -18.53 8.44
C TYR A 367 3.40 -18.28 7.96
N ALA A 368 3.99 -19.22 7.20
CA ALA A 368 5.35 -19.10 6.66
C ALA A 368 5.46 -17.99 5.59
N GLU A 369 4.34 -17.63 4.96
CA GLU A 369 4.20 -16.41 4.17
C GLU A 369 2.93 -15.70 4.68
N LEU A 370 3.02 -14.40 4.98
CA LEU A 370 1.97 -13.65 5.67
C LEU A 370 1.81 -12.25 5.06
N SER A 371 0.60 -11.92 4.61
CA SER A 371 0.24 -10.56 4.20
C SER A 371 -0.94 -10.02 5.01
N LEU A 372 -0.71 -8.90 5.70
CA LEU A 372 -1.73 -8.09 6.35
C LEU A 372 -2.19 -6.93 5.48
N LYS A 373 -1.58 -6.67 4.31
CA LYS A 373 -2.02 -5.63 3.34
C LYS A 373 -3.52 -5.73 2.99
N PRO A 374 -4.14 -6.90 2.73
CA PRO A 374 -5.60 -7.03 2.54
C PRO A 374 -6.43 -6.75 3.80
N TYR A 375 -5.79 -6.77 4.97
CA TYR A 375 -6.38 -6.62 6.30
C TYR A 375 -5.86 -5.38 7.03
N TRP A 376 -5.33 -4.39 6.30
CA TRP A 376 -4.71 -3.17 6.83
C TRP A 376 -5.58 -2.48 7.90
N HIS A 377 -6.90 -2.54 7.73
CA HIS A 377 -7.93 -1.98 8.61
C HIS A 377 -8.13 -2.72 9.95
N LEU A 378 -7.61 -3.94 10.07
CA LEU A 378 -7.59 -4.78 11.29
C LEU A 378 -6.19 -4.93 11.90
N ALA A 379 -5.15 -4.57 11.14
CA ALA A 379 -3.76 -4.70 11.55
C ALA A 379 -3.48 -3.82 12.77
N SER A 380 -3.01 -4.45 13.84
CA SER A 380 -2.86 -3.85 15.17
C SER A 380 -1.80 -4.58 15.99
N SER A 381 -1.24 -3.93 17.02
CA SER A 381 -0.26 -4.54 17.92
C SER A 381 -0.76 -5.87 18.50
N THR A 382 -2.00 -5.94 18.97
CA THR A 382 -2.60 -7.18 19.51
C THR A 382 -2.66 -8.31 18.47
N LEU A 383 -2.90 -7.98 17.19
CA LEU A 383 -2.86 -8.96 16.11
C LEU A 383 -1.42 -9.44 15.85
N LEU A 384 -0.42 -8.55 15.89
CA LEU A 384 0.99 -8.94 15.82
C LEU A 384 1.39 -9.87 16.97
N CYS A 385 1.06 -9.53 18.23
CA CYS A 385 1.30 -10.41 19.38
C CYS A 385 0.67 -11.81 19.18
N THR A 386 -0.54 -11.86 18.63
CA THR A 386 -1.25 -13.13 18.37
C THR A 386 -0.58 -13.93 17.24
N LEU A 387 -0.14 -13.26 16.18
CA LEU A 387 0.55 -13.89 15.05
C LEU A 387 1.97 -14.34 15.42
N ALA A 388 2.64 -13.67 16.36
CA ALA A 388 3.95 -14.09 16.88
C ALA A 388 3.91 -15.44 17.61
N LEU A 389 2.75 -15.90 18.08
CA LEU A 389 2.56 -17.25 18.63
C LEU A 389 2.40 -18.34 17.56
N ARG A 390 2.13 -17.97 16.29
CA ARG A 390 1.83 -18.89 15.19
C ARG A 390 2.90 -18.89 14.09
N ALA A 391 3.41 -17.72 13.73
CA ALA A 391 4.30 -17.50 12.59
C ALA A 391 5.77 -17.90 12.85
N THR A 392 6.03 -18.99 13.56
CA THR A 392 7.39 -19.39 13.98
C THR A 392 8.32 -19.83 12.84
N MET A 393 7.80 -19.95 11.61
CA MET A 393 8.57 -20.25 10.40
C MET A 393 8.36 -19.18 9.30
N LEU A 394 8.12 -17.92 9.71
CA LEU A 394 7.86 -16.80 8.83
C LEU A 394 9.07 -16.47 7.93
N ARG A 395 8.86 -16.52 6.62
CA ARG A 395 9.86 -16.18 5.59
C ARG A 395 9.51 -14.96 4.75
N LYS A 396 8.21 -14.62 4.65
CA LYS A 396 7.74 -13.44 3.91
C LYS A 396 6.68 -12.70 4.72
N LEU A 397 6.88 -11.40 4.92
CA LEU A 397 5.99 -10.53 5.65
C LEU A 397 5.63 -9.28 4.83
N ASP A 398 4.34 -9.02 4.68
CA ASP A 398 3.81 -7.79 4.09
C ASP A 398 2.87 -7.10 5.07
N LEU A 399 3.32 -5.99 5.64
CA LEU A 399 2.54 -5.09 6.49
C LEU A 399 2.19 -3.78 5.76
N SER A 400 2.24 -3.75 4.43
CA SER A 400 1.93 -2.52 3.67
C SER A 400 0.58 -1.94 4.10
N TRP A 401 0.56 -0.62 4.30
CA TRP A 401 -0.59 0.20 4.71
C TRP A 401 -1.13 -0.09 6.12
N CYS A 402 -0.44 -0.92 6.91
CA CYS A 402 -0.85 -1.27 8.26
C CYS A 402 -0.41 -0.23 9.30
N GLY A 403 -1.07 -0.23 10.46
CA GLY A 403 -0.64 0.56 11.63
C GLY A 403 -0.99 2.05 11.61
N GLY A 404 -1.52 2.56 10.49
CA GLY A 404 -2.05 3.93 10.39
C GLY A 404 -3.04 4.28 11.52
N LEU A 405 -3.05 5.55 11.91
CA LEU A 405 -3.79 6.08 13.07
C LEU A 405 -3.39 5.48 14.43
N GLY A 406 -2.18 4.88 14.51
CA GLY A 406 -1.58 4.39 15.76
C GLY A 406 -2.07 3.00 16.20
N ASN A 407 -2.62 2.20 15.28
CA ASN A 407 -3.09 0.85 15.60
C ASN A 407 -1.94 -0.15 15.86
N ILE A 408 -0.77 0.08 15.28
CA ILE A 408 0.48 -0.65 15.56
C ILE A 408 1.45 0.34 16.22
N SER A 409 2.04 -0.07 17.34
CA SER A 409 3.09 0.68 18.03
C SER A 409 4.49 0.23 17.55
N PRO A 410 5.48 1.16 17.47
CA PRO A 410 6.87 0.82 17.13
C PRO A 410 7.40 -0.35 17.99
N THR A 411 7.15 -0.29 19.30
CA THR A 411 7.63 -1.25 20.29
C THR A 411 7.11 -2.68 20.07
N GLU A 412 5.84 -2.86 19.67
CA GLU A 412 5.31 -4.20 19.40
C GLU A 412 5.70 -4.73 18.02
N PHE A 413 5.92 -3.85 17.03
CA PHE A 413 6.56 -4.22 15.76
C PHE A 413 8.01 -4.70 15.97
N LYS A 414 8.82 -3.97 16.75
CA LYS A 414 10.18 -4.39 17.11
C LYS A 414 10.19 -5.76 17.79
N LYS A 415 9.34 -5.96 18.81
CA LYS A 415 9.18 -7.28 19.48
C LYS A 415 8.79 -8.39 18.50
N PHE A 416 7.87 -8.13 17.57
CA PHE A 416 7.50 -9.10 16.54
C PHE A 416 8.69 -9.50 15.67
N LEU A 417 9.50 -8.53 15.21
CA LEU A 417 10.72 -8.83 14.46
C LEU A 417 11.75 -9.58 15.31
N THR A 418 12.04 -9.15 16.54
CA THR A 418 12.97 -9.87 17.45
C THR A 418 12.55 -11.33 17.69
N GLN A 419 11.26 -11.65 17.55
CA GLN A 419 10.75 -13.02 17.70
C GLN A 419 10.68 -13.80 16.38
N ARG A 420 10.54 -13.15 15.21
CA ARG A 420 10.13 -13.79 13.93
C ARG A 420 10.84 -13.25 12.67
N GLY A 421 11.87 -12.42 12.84
CA GLY A 421 12.60 -11.74 11.77
C GLY A 421 13.82 -12.49 11.24
N ASP A 422 14.36 -13.42 12.03
CA ASP A 422 15.57 -14.20 11.74
C ASP A 422 15.50 -14.98 10.41
N ASN A 423 14.32 -15.53 10.09
CA ASN A 423 14.05 -16.28 8.88
C ASN A 423 13.46 -15.43 7.74
N LEU A 424 13.33 -14.11 7.90
CA LEU A 424 12.73 -13.25 6.88
C LEU A 424 13.62 -13.09 5.64
N THR A 425 13.03 -13.43 4.50
CA THR A 425 13.61 -13.25 3.15
C THR A 425 12.92 -12.13 2.38
N HIS A 426 11.66 -11.80 2.70
CA HIS A 426 10.92 -10.72 2.07
C HIS A 426 10.20 -9.89 3.14
N LEU A 427 10.39 -8.57 3.15
CA LEU A 427 9.76 -7.64 4.07
C LEU A 427 9.24 -6.40 3.33
N ARG A 428 7.91 -6.21 3.35
CA ARG A 428 7.23 -5.05 2.75
C ARG A 428 6.54 -4.23 3.83
N LEU A 429 6.84 -2.93 3.84
CA LEU A 429 6.42 -1.97 4.86
C LEU A 429 5.91 -0.67 4.22
N ASN A 430 5.20 -0.77 3.10
CA ASN A 430 4.89 0.37 2.24
C ASN A 430 3.82 1.27 2.91
N SER A 431 4.06 2.57 2.98
CA SER A 431 3.28 3.55 3.77
C SER A 431 3.10 3.16 5.25
N CYS A 432 4.05 2.45 5.86
CA CYS A 432 4.01 2.15 7.30
C CYS A 432 4.41 3.38 8.14
N LYS A 433 3.52 4.37 8.23
CA LYS A 433 3.73 5.64 8.97
C LYS A 433 3.95 5.50 10.50
N PHE A 434 3.99 4.28 11.04
CA PHE A 434 4.34 3.99 12.44
C PHE A 434 5.84 3.68 12.65
N LEU A 435 6.65 3.58 11.58
CA LEU A 435 8.07 3.28 11.70
C LEU A 435 8.86 4.46 12.29
N ASN A 436 9.79 4.16 13.19
CA ASN A 436 10.80 5.10 13.70
C ASN A 436 12.21 4.50 13.55
N SER A 437 13.27 5.27 13.80
CA SER A 437 14.65 4.85 13.51
C SER A 437 15.03 3.51 14.15
N SER A 438 14.57 3.27 15.39
CA SER A 438 14.82 2.00 16.08
C SER A 438 14.09 0.79 15.45
N CYS A 439 13.00 1.03 14.70
CA CYS A 439 12.37 -0.03 13.89
C CYS A 439 13.27 -0.45 12.72
N ILE A 440 13.93 0.50 12.06
CA ILE A 440 14.84 0.24 10.93
C ILE A 440 16.16 -0.38 11.41
N GLU A 441 16.69 0.09 12.54
CA GLU A 441 17.74 -0.57 13.32
C GLU A 441 17.40 -2.04 13.57
N THR A 442 16.20 -2.34 14.08
CA THR A 442 15.75 -3.72 14.34
C THR A 442 15.69 -4.56 13.06
N VAL A 443 15.25 -3.99 11.93
CA VAL A 443 15.30 -4.68 10.62
C VAL A 443 16.75 -5.01 10.23
N GLY A 444 17.65 -4.02 10.31
CA GLY A 444 19.07 -4.18 9.93
C GLY A 444 19.90 -5.06 10.89
N ILE A 445 19.42 -5.32 12.11
CA ILE A 445 20.07 -6.22 13.07
C ILE A 445 19.50 -7.64 13.01
N VAL A 446 18.18 -7.80 12.83
CA VAL A 446 17.50 -9.10 12.99
C VAL A 446 17.21 -9.82 11.66
N CYS A 447 17.11 -9.09 10.54
CA CYS A 447 16.61 -9.62 9.27
C CYS A 447 17.74 -9.75 8.21
N ASP A 448 18.87 -10.35 8.56
CA ASP A 448 20.07 -10.48 7.71
C ASP A 448 19.87 -11.34 6.45
N ASN A 449 18.90 -12.26 6.49
CA ASN A 449 18.48 -13.14 5.40
C ASN A 449 17.61 -12.46 4.32
N LEU A 450 17.39 -11.14 4.38
CA LEU A 450 16.53 -10.43 3.44
C LEU A 450 17.06 -10.44 1.99
N ILE A 451 16.17 -10.81 1.08
CA ILE A 451 16.28 -10.81 -0.39
C ILE A 451 15.45 -9.66 -0.98
N GLU A 452 14.30 -9.34 -0.40
CA GLU A 452 13.42 -8.24 -0.81
C GLU A 452 13.11 -7.34 0.38
N LEU A 453 13.47 -6.06 0.29
CA LEU A 453 13.08 -5.02 1.24
C LEU A 453 12.35 -3.88 0.52
N SER A 454 11.13 -3.57 0.95
CA SER A 454 10.30 -2.50 0.41
C SER A 454 9.88 -1.56 1.54
N LEU A 455 10.34 -0.31 1.46
CA LEU A 455 10.16 0.77 2.44
C LEU A 455 9.52 1.99 1.76
N ARG A 456 8.68 1.77 0.75
CA ARG A 456 8.05 2.80 -0.07
C ARG A 456 7.20 3.76 0.76
N ASN A 457 7.31 5.06 0.51
CA ASN A 457 6.51 6.13 1.13
C ASN A 457 6.59 6.13 2.68
N CYS A 458 7.81 5.92 3.19
CA CYS A 458 8.13 5.96 4.60
C CYS A 458 9.08 7.14 4.87
N ALA A 459 8.99 7.73 6.07
CA ALA A 459 9.86 8.86 6.47
C ALA A 459 9.86 10.05 5.49
N THR A 460 8.68 10.45 5.03
CA THR A 460 8.47 11.64 4.20
C THR A 460 8.81 12.94 4.93
N ASP A 461 8.72 12.94 6.27
CA ASP A 461 8.78 14.13 7.13
C ASP A 461 9.90 13.99 8.19
N PRO A 462 10.63 15.06 8.53
CA PRO A 462 11.66 15.03 9.58
C PRO A 462 11.10 14.77 10.99
N PRO A 463 11.85 14.10 11.89
CA PRO A 463 13.19 13.55 11.69
C PRO A 463 13.18 12.29 10.82
N LEU A 464 14.15 12.19 9.91
CA LEU A 464 14.27 11.06 9.01
C LEU A 464 14.68 9.78 9.76
N LEU A 465 14.34 8.63 9.19
CA LEU A 465 14.77 7.34 9.70
C LEU A 465 16.29 7.19 9.54
N ASN A 466 16.96 6.69 10.58
CA ASN A 466 18.36 6.25 10.47
C ASN A 466 18.38 4.86 9.79
N PHE A 467 19.02 4.77 8.63
CA PHE A 467 19.13 3.54 7.84
C PHE A 467 20.47 2.80 8.00
N SER A 468 21.36 3.25 8.89
CA SER A 468 22.76 2.77 8.93
C SER A 468 22.87 1.27 9.14
N CYS A 469 22.02 0.68 9.99
CA CYS A 469 21.97 -0.76 10.20
C CYS A 469 21.54 -1.55 8.95
N LEU A 470 20.86 -0.96 7.97
CA LEU A 470 20.52 -1.65 6.72
C LEU A 470 21.76 -1.92 5.86
N ALA A 471 22.90 -1.25 6.10
CA ALA A 471 24.17 -1.61 5.49
C ALA A 471 24.66 -3.01 5.90
N ASN A 472 24.11 -3.61 6.97
CA ASN A 472 24.37 -5.01 7.35
C ASN A 472 23.76 -6.01 6.35
N LEU A 473 22.69 -5.64 5.64
CA LEU A 473 22.04 -6.52 4.66
C LEU A 473 22.94 -6.71 3.45
N LYS A 474 23.30 -7.96 3.11
CA LYS A 474 24.18 -8.32 1.98
C LYS A 474 23.54 -9.26 0.95
N ASN A 475 22.27 -9.63 1.14
CA ASN A 475 21.57 -10.65 0.35
C ASN A 475 20.46 -10.09 -0.57
N LEU A 476 20.25 -8.78 -0.62
CA LEU A 476 19.14 -8.16 -1.35
C LEU A 476 19.27 -8.36 -2.86
N GLU A 477 18.19 -8.86 -3.47
CA GLU A 477 17.93 -8.84 -4.90
C GLU A 477 16.91 -7.75 -5.29
N ARG A 478 16.06 -7.28 -4.36
CA ARG A 478 15.18 -6.12 -4.54
C ARG A 478 15.25 -5.13 -3.37
N LEU A 479 15.39 -3.85 -3.70
CA LEU A 479 15.28 -2.71 -2.79
C LEU A 479 14.33 -1.65 -3.40
N ASP A 480 13.25 -1.32 -2.70
CA ASP A 480 12.30 -0.25 -3.10
C ASP A 480 12.23 0.83 -2.01
N LEU A 481 12.69 2.03 -2.38
CA LEU A 481 12.71 3.27 -1.59
C LEU A 481 11.92 4.39 -2.29
N PHE A 482 10.89 4.07 -3.10
CA PHE A 482 10.03 5.06 -3.75
C PHE A 482 9.47 6.06 -2.72
N GLN A 483 9.61 7.36 -2.98
CA GLN A 483 9.17 8.44 -2.07
C GLN A 483 9.63 8.26 -0.60
N THR A 484 10.87 7.80 -0.41
CA THR A 484 11.48 7.63 0.92
C THR A 484 12.80 8.40 0.97
N ALA A 485 12.97 9.23 2.00
CA ALA A 485 14.17 10.02 2.22
C ALA A 485 15.18 9.26 3.09
N PHE A 486 16.46 9.32 2.73
CA PHE A 486 17.57 8.60 3.38
C PHE A 486 18.89 9.36 3.19
N GLU A 487 19.93 8.99 3.94
CA GLU A 487 21.29 9.55 3.82
C GLU A 487 22.02 8.95 2.59
N PRO A 488 22.60 9.75 1.68
CA PRO A 488 23.20 9.24 0.44
C PRO A 488 24.30 8.21 0.65
N GLU A 489 25.18 8.44 1.63
CA GLU A 489 26.33 7.58 1.95
C GLU A 489 25.91 6.17 2.36
N LEU A 490 24.77 6.06 3.06
CA LEU A 490 24.20 4.78 3.48
C LEU A 490 23.65 3.98 2.28
N LEU A 491 23.00 4.65 1.32
CA LEU A 491 22.59 4.01 0.06
C LEU A 491 23.81 3.43 -0.67
N LEU A 492 24.88 4.21 -0.82
CA LEU A 492 26.08 3.74 -1.54
C LEU A 492 26.72 2.51 -0.87
N SER A 493 26.75 2.47 0.47
CA SER A 493 27.20 1.30 1.24
C SER A 493 26.28 0.07 1.08
N MET A 494 24.96 0.28 1.02
CA MET A 494 24.00 -0.79 0.71
C MET A 494 24.19 -1.34 -0.72
N LEU A 495 24.46 -0.48 -1.71
CA LEU A 495 24.72 -0.91 -3.09
C LEU A 495 26.00 -1.74 -3.20
N GLU A 496 27.11 -1.29 -2.60
CA GLU A 496 28.36 -2.07 -2.54
C GLU A 496 28.18 -3.45 -1.87
N GLY A 497 27.38 -3.49 -0.80
CA GLY A 497 27.09 -4.70 -0.05
C GLY A 497 26.23 -5.73 -0.79
N ASN A 498 25.25 -5.27 -1.58
CA ASN A 498 24.22 -6.13 -2.18
C ASN A 498 24.51 -6.42 -3.67
N ARG A 499 25.63 -7.10 -3.95
CA ARG A 499 26.10 -7.39 -5.33
C ARG A 499 25.18 -8.31 -6.15
N LYS A 500 24.12 -8.85 -5.55
CA LYS A 500 23.06 -9.64 -6.22
C LYS A 500 21.84 -8.79 -6.64
N LEU A 501 21.84 -7.48 -6.38
CA LEU A 501 20.70 -6.59 -6.63
C LEU A 501 20.27 -6.62 -8.10
N LYS A 502 18.99 -6.98 -8.33
CA LYS A 502 18.32 -7.05 -9.64
C LYS A 502 17.31 -5.94 -9.82
N HIS A 503 16.69 -5.46 -8.73
CA HIS A 503 15.63 -4.47 -8.79
C HIS A 503 15.88 -3.34 -7.79
N LEU A 504 15.99 -2.12 -8.30
CA LEU A 504 16.21 -0.92 -7.48
C LEU A 504 15.19 0.16 -7.85
N ASN A 505 14.43 0.62 -6.86
CA ASN A 505 13.55 1.78 -6.99
C ASN A 505 14.03 2.90 -6.07
N LEU A 506 14.47 4.01 -6.66
CA LEU A 506 14.86 5.26 -6.00
C LEU A 506 14.01 6.45 -6.52
N ALA A 507 12.86 6.15 -7.13
CA ALA A 507 12.00 7.17 -7.71
C ALA A 507 11.51 8.12 -6.62
N PHE A 508 11.64 9.42 -6.89
CA PHE A 508 11.28 10.49 -5.97
C PHE A 508 11.96 10.34 -4.59
N CYS A 509 13.23 9.87 -4.57
CA CYS A 509 14.08 9.97 -3.39
C CYS A 509 14.51 11.43 -3.11
N GLY A 510 15.09 11.67 -1.94
CA GLY A 510 15.52 13.01 -1.50
C GLY A 510 16.52 13.72 -2.44
N VAL A 511 16.40 15.05 -2.53
CA VAL A 511 17.21 15.94 -3.38
C VAL A 511 18.73 15.91 -3.09
N SER A 512 19.12 15.37 -1.94
CA SER A 512 20.52 15.18 -1.51
C SER A 512 21.23 14.05 -2.26
N VAL A 513 20.49 13.12 -2.88
CA VAL A 513 21.07 11.96 -3.57
C VAL A 513 21.53 12.36 -4.97
N ASN A 514 22.83 12.31 -5.21
CA ASN A 514 23.42 12.55 -6.53
C ASN A 514 23.39 11.27 -7.38
N MET A 515 22.62 11.26 -8.47
CA MET A 515 22.40 10.05 -9.25
C MET A 515 23.57 9.63 -10.16
N ASP A 516 24.51 10.51 -10.51
CA ASP A 516 25.78 10.05 -11.10
C ASP A 516 26.55 9.14 -10.13
N ASN A 517 26.63 9.52 -8.86
CA ASN A 517 27.38 8.74 -7.85
C ASN A 517 26.72 7.38 -7.62
N VAL A 518 25.37 7.33 -7.59
CA VAL A 518 24.60 6.08 -7.58
C VAL A 518 24.89 5.25 -8.82
N ALA A 519 24.79 5.83 -10.02
CA ALA A 519 25.05 5.14 -11.29
C ALA A 519 26.47 4.54 -11.35
N ALA A 520 27.48 5.25 -10.86
CA ALA A 520 28.86 4.77 -10.77
C ALA A 520 29.02 3.58 -9.81
N HIS A 521 28.30 3.55 -8.68
CA HIS A 521 28.30 2.41 -7.76
C HIS A 521 27.57 1.21 -8.37
N LEU A 522 26.40 1.39 -8.98
CA LEU A 522 25.68 0.33 -9.69
C LEU A 522 26.56 -0.31 -10.79
N ALA A 523 27.21 0.53 -11.58
CA ALA A 523 28.12 0.13 -12.65
C ALA A 523 29.40 -0.59 -12.18
N THR A 524 29.67 -0.60 -10.87
CA THR A 524 30.83 -1.24 -10.23
C THR A 524 30.44 -2.49 -9.46
N TYR A 525 29.32 -2.48 -8.73
CA TYR A 525 28.96 -3.52 -7.76
C TYR A 525 27.70 -4.32 -8.12
N ASN A 526 26.79 -3.76 -8.95
CA ASN A 526 25.44 -4.30 -9.18
C ASN A 526 25.18 -4.52 -10.69
N THR A 527 26.17 -5.02 -11.43
CA THR A 527 26.11 -5.12 -12.91
C THR A 527 25.06 -6.10 -13.46
N GLN A 528 24.42 -6.89 -12.58
CA GLN A 528 23.32 -7.79 -12.90
C GLN A 528 21.92 -7.15 -12.73
N LEU A 529 21.84 -5.82 -12.60
CA LEU A 529 20.59 -5.08 -12.41
C LEU A 529 19.66 -5.24 -13.64
N ILE A 530 18.41 -5.61 -13.37
CA ILE A 530 17.35 -5.88 -14.35
C ILE A 530 16.38 -4.69 -14.45
N SER A 531 16.02 -4.06 -13.33
CA SER A 531 15.14 -2.89 -13.32
C SER A 531 15.67 -1.76 -12.44
N LEU A 532 15.71 -0.54 -12.99
CA LEU A 532 16.12 0.67 -12.30
C LEU A 532 15.09 1.79 -12.51
N ASP A 533 14.51 2.27 -11.41
CA ASP A 533 13.52 3.37 -11.42
C ASP A 533 14.12 4.60 -10.72
N LEU A 534 14.48 5.62 -11.51
CA LEU A 534 15.01 6.93 -11.07
C LEU A 534 14.02 8.07 -11.35
N TRP A 535 12.74 7.76 -11.57
CA TRP A 535 11.71 8.76 -11.88
C TRP A 535 11.67 9.88 -10.85
N LYS A 536 11.81 11.14 -11.28
CA LYS A 536 11.92 12.36 -10.43
C LYS A 536 13.05 12.33 -9.38
N ALA A 537 14.04 11.45 -9.50
CA ALA A 537 15.30 11.59 -8.76
C ALA A 537 16.13 12.79 -9.28
N HIS A 538 17.21 13.15 -8.58
CA HIS A 538 17.96 14.38 -8.85
C HIS A 538 19.42 14.13 -9.29
N PHE A 539 19.94 15.06 -10.10
CA PHE A 539 21.36 15.13 -10.51
C PHE A 539 21.91 13.84 -11.17
N LEU A 540 21.24 13.38 -12.22
CA LEU A 540 21.84 12.52 -13.23
C LEU A 540 22.34 13.38 -14.41
N SER A 541 23.53 13.07 -14.94
CA SER A 541 24.15 13.72 -16.09
C SER A 541 24.51 12.73 -17.20
N ALA A 542 25.06 13.23 -18.30
CA ALA A 542 25.75 12.42 -19.31
C ALA A 542 26.79 11.43 -18.72
N ARG A 543 27.49 11.80 -17.63
CA ARG A 543 28.45 10.92 -16.93
C ARG A 543 27.76 9.77 -16.20
N GLY A 544 26.60 10.04 -15.61
CA GLY A 544 25.74 9.01 -15.02
C GLY A 544 25.24 8.03 -16.08
N LEU A 545 24.78 8.52 -17.24
CA LEU A 545 24.35 7.68 -18.37
C LEU A 545 25.46 6.76 -18.89
N LEU A 546 26.68 7.27 -19.06
CA LEU A 546 27.87 6.48 -19.41
C LEU A 546 28.22 5.41 -18.36
N SER A 547 27.84 5.63 -17.10
CA SER A 547 27.96 4.62 -16.03
C SER A 547 26.86 3.57 -16.14
N LEU A 548 25.60 3.98 -16.30
CA LEU A 548 24.45 3.08 -16.48
C LEU A 548 24.57 2.20 -17.73
N ALA A 549 25.27 2.65 -18.78
CA ALA A 549 25.58 1.87 -19.98
C ALA A 549 26.38 0.57 -19.71
N ARG A 550 26.96 0.40 -18.51
CA ARG A 550 27.63 -0.84 -18.07
C ARG A 550 26.65 -1.89 -17.50
N LEU A 551 25.37 -1.56 -17.37
CA LEU A 551 24.33 -2.43 -16.80
C LEU A 551 23.63 -3.24 -17.91
N HIS A 552 24.41 -4.13 -18.55
CA HIS A 552 24.00 -4.90 -19.73
C HIS A 552 22.82 -5.88 -19.51
N GLN A 553 22.32 -6.02 -18.27
CA GLN A 553 21.15 -6.83 -17.94
C GLN A 553 19.84 -6.03 -17.83
N LEU A 554 19.86 -4.70 -17.96
CA LEU A 554 18.66 -3.87 -17.83
C LEU A 554 17.57 -4.26 -18.84
N GLU A 555 16.41 -4.60 -18.32
CA GLU A 555 15.16 -4.81 -19.05
C GLU A 555 14.15 -3.68 -18.80
N GLU A 556 14.33 -2.89 -17.74
CA GLU A 556 13.40 -1.82 -17.34
C GLU A 556 14.17 -0.62 -16.77
N LEU A 557 13.98 0.56 -17.35
CA LEU A 557 14.66 1.78 -16.94
C LEU A 557 13.72 3.00 -17.03
N ASP A 558 13.54 3.69 -15.90
CA ASP A 558 12.86 4.99 -15.84
C ASP A 558 13.86 6.08 -15.44
N LEU A 559 14.03 7.07 -16.32
CA LEU A 559 14.86 8.28 -16.14
C LEU A 559 14.02 9.57 -16.14
N GLY A 560 12.70 9.44 -16.11
CA GLY A 560 11.76 10.54 -16.28
C GLY A 560 12.01 11.66 -15.26
N TRP A 561 12.09 12.90 -15.74
CA TRP A 561 12.38 14.11 -14.95
C TRP A 561 13.75 14.17 -14.23
N CYS A 562 14.58 13.12 -14.35
CA CYS A 562 15.87 13.02 -13.65
C CYS A 562 16.99 13.80 -14.36
N LEU A 563 17.00 13.76 -15.69
CA LEU A 563 17.94 14.47 -16.55
C LEU A 563 17.45 15.91 -16.82
N ARG A 564 18.25 16.91 -16.46
CA ARG A 564 17.95 18.34 -16.67
C ARG A 564 18.95 19.07 -17.58
N GLU A 565 19.93 18.35 -18.11
CA GLU A 565 20.95 18.90 -19.02
C GLU A 565 20.36 19.12 -20.42
N ALA A 566 20.74 20.21 -21.08
CA ALA A 566 20.27 20.54 -22.44
C ALA A 566 20.92 19.68 -23.55
N SER A 567 21.98 18.95 -23.22
CA SER A 567 22.64 17.97 -24.09
C SER A 567 23.15 16.82 -23.23
N LEU A 568 22.94 15.59 -23.70
CA LEU A 568 23.38 14.36 -23.03
C LEU A 568 24.69 13.79 -23.62
N GLY A 569 25.28 14.49 -24.60
CA GLY A 569 26.39 13.97 -25.41
C GLY A 569 26.05 12.62 -26.06
N ASP A 570 27.02 11.72 -26.14
CA ASP A 570 26.82 10.32 -26.53
C ASP A 570 26.22 9.45 -25.39
N GLY A 571 25.87 10.01 -24.23
CA GLY A 571 25.52 9.24 -23.03
C GLY A 571 24.29 8.35 -23.17
N LEU A 572 23.20 8.88 -23.74
CA LEU A 572 21.96 8.12 -23.97
C LEU A 572 22.13 7.09 -25.09
N PHE A 573 22.72 7.48 -26.22
CA PHE A 573 23.18 6.57 -27.28
C PHE A 573 24.01 5.38 -26.75
N GLN A 574 24.99 5.62 -25.90
CA GLN A 574 25.83 4.56 -25.32
C GLN A 574 25.03 3.64 -24.39
N LEU A 575 24.09 4.18 -23.61
CA LEU A 575 23.19 3.36 -22.79
C LEU A 575 22.32 2.45 -23.67
N LEU A 576 21.64 3.02 -24.66
CA LEU A 576 20.77 2.27 -25.59
C LEU A 576 21.54 1.16 -26.33
N SER A 577 22.75 1.46 -26.80
CA SER A 577 23.59 0.51 -27.53
C SER A 577 24.11 -0.65 -26.67
N ASN A 578 24.35 -0.40 -25.37
CA ASN A 578 24.93 -1.39 -24.45
C ASN A 578 23.89 -2.11 -23.56
N CYS A 579 22.62 -1.68 -23.58
CA CYS A 579 21.50 -2.30 -22.86
C CYS A 579 20.42 -2.85 -23.83
N PRO A 580 20.75 -3.76 -24.78
CA PRO A 580 19.82 -4.22 -25.82
C PRO A 580 18.60 -5.02 -25.31
N LYS A 581 18.60 -5.36 -24.01
CA LYS A 581 17.51 -6.10 -23.35
C LYS A 581 16.34 -5.23 -22.90
N LEU A 582 16.44 -3.90 -23.01
CA LEU A 582 15.41 -2.95 -22.56
C LEU A 582 14.04 -3.26 -23.19
N LYS A 583 13.11 -3.72 -22.33
CA LYS A 583 11.68 -3.90 -22.62
C LYS A 583 10.88 -2.66 -22.27
N LYS A 584 11.30 -1.95 -21.22
CA LYS A 584 10.63 -0.74 -20.73
C LYS A 584 11.62 0.40 -20.61
N LEU A 585 11.31 1.51 -21.26
CA LEU A 585 12.13 2.72 -21.25
C LEU A 585 11.24 3.95 -21.04
N PHE A 586 11.49 4.72 -19.98
CA PHE A 586 10.75 5.95 -19.71
C PHE A 586 11.73 7.14 -19.71
N LEU A 587 11.49 8.09 -20.61
CA LEU A 587 12.30 9.29 -20.86
C LEU A 587 11.47 10.57 -20.69
N SER A 588 10.41 10.53 -19.87
CA SER A 588 9.50 11.66 -19.67
C SER A 588 10.27 12.94 -19.29
N ALA A 589 10.06 14.02 -20.04
CA ALA A 589 10.74 15.31 -19.90
C ALA A 589 12.28 15.29 -19.98
N VAL A 590 12.89 14.25 -20.57
CA VAL A 590 14.34 14.18 -20.87
C VAL A 590 14.67 15.05 -22.09
N ARG A 591 14.65 16.38 -21.89
CA ARG A 591 14.68 17.38 -22.97
C ARG A 591 15.95 17.38 -23.83
N GLY A 592 17.04 16.79 -23.36
CA GLY A 592 18.30 16.63 -24.10
C GLY A 592 18.32 15.47 -25.11
N THR A 593 17.22 14.70 -25.25
CA THR A 593 17.07 13.63 -26.26
C THR A 593 17.15 14.18 -27.68
N THR A 594 17.87 13.48 -28.57
CA THR A 594 18.07 13.83 -29.98
C THR A 594 17.42 12.81 -30.92
N GLU A 595 17.24 13.15 -32.20
CA GLU A 595 16.79 12.19 -33.23
C GLU A 595 17.73 10.99 -33.38
N ARG A 596 19.02 11.15 -33.05
CA ARG A 596 19.98 10.03 -33.02
C ARG A 596 19.65 9.06 -31.90
N ASP A 597 19.27 9.54 -30.71
CA ASP A 597 18.81 8.67 -29.63
C ASP A 597 17.52 7.94 -30.04
N LEU A 598 16.59 8.61 -30.71
CA LEU A 598 15.37 7.97 -31.24
C LEU A 598 15.68 6.83 -32.24
N MET A 599 16.68 6.99 -33.11
CA MET A 599 17.15 5.90 -33.99
C MET A 599 17.70 4.71 -33.18
N HIS A 600 18.37 4.96 -32.06
CA HIS A 600 18.89 3.89 -31.19
C HIS A 600 17.82 3.26 -30.28
N ILE A 601 16.71 3.96 -30.00
CA ILE A 601 15.51 3.36 -29.40
C ILE A 601 14.84 2.40 -30.39
N ALA A 602 14.69 2.80 -31.66
CA ALA A 602 14.18 1.91 -32.72
C ALA A 602 15.10 0.67 -32.90
N ALA A 603 16.41 0.81 -32.71
CA ALA A 603 17.37 -0.28 -32.79
C ALA A 603 17.29 -1.31 -31.65
N LEU A 604 16.58 -1.04 -30.54
CA LEU A 604 16.24 -2.07 -29.53
C LEU A 604 15.32 -3.13 -30.14
N GLY A 605 14.38 -2.70 -30.99
CA GLY A 605 13.53 -3.55 -31.80
C GLY A 605 12.72 -4.57 -31.00
N LYS A 606 13.05 -5.86 -31.14
CA LYS A 606 12.26 -6.98 -30.59
C LYS A 606 12.38 -7.18 -29.06
N SER A 607 13.12 -6.34 -28.35
CA SER A 607 13.07 -6.27 -26.89
C SER A 607 12.01 -5.28 -26.38
N LEU A 608 11.83 -4.13 -27.03
CA LEU A 608 11.01 -3.04 -26.52
C LEU A 608 9.49 -3.37 -26.53
N GLU A 609 8.86 -3.21 -25.37
CA GLU A 609 7.45 -3.53 -25.07
C GLU A 609 6.67 -2.30 -24.56
N GLN A 610 7.34 -1.35 -23.90
CA GLN A 610 6.76 -0.09 -23.42
C GLN A 610 7.76 1.08 -23.56
N LEU A 611 7.31 2.20 -24.11
CA LEU A 611 8.11 3.42 -24.29
C LEU A 611 7.32 4.66 -23.85
N ASP A 612 7.95 5.54 -23.07
CA ASP A 612 7.40 6.84 -22.68
C ASP A 612 8.37 7.95 -23.12
N LEU A 613 7.89 8.82 -24.02
CA LEU A 613 8.58 9.99 -24.53
C LEU A 613 7.82 11.28 -24.15
N MET A 614 7.02 11.25 -23.08
CA MET A 614 6.16 12.37 -22.69
C MET A 614 6.97 13.67 -22.51
N GLY A 615 6.59 14.75 -23.17
CA GLY A 615 7.26 16.04 -23.07
C GLY A 615 8.66 16.11 -23.70
N ILE A 616 9.01 15.17 -24.58
CA ILE A 616 10.18 15.27 -25.46
C ILE A 616 9.89 16.29 -26.57
N LEU A 617 10.81 17.24 -26.78
CA LEU A 617 10.64 18.35 -27.72
C LEU A 617 11.09 17.98 -29.15
N ASN A 618 12.24 17.32 -29.29
CA ASN A 618 12.91 17.06 -30.57
C ASN A 618 12.48 15.73 -31.19
N ILE A 619 11.17 15.54 -31.35
CA ILE A 619 10.56 14.30 -31.85
C ILE A 619 9.71 14.58 -33.09
N THR A 620 9.91 13.78 -34.14
CA THR A 620 9.29 13.95 -35.46
C THR A 620 8.51 12.71 -35.86
N HIS A 621 7.48 12.89 -36.70
CA HIS A 621 6.56 11.83 -37.11
C HIS A 621 7.30 10.63 -37.75
N GLU A 622 8.36 10.91 -38.52
CA GLU A 622 9.21 9.90 -39.15
C GLU A 622 9.95 9.03 -38.12
N ARG A 623 10.55 9.65 -37.09
CA ARG A 623 11.27 8.91 -36.04
C ARG A 623 10.30 8.08 -35.17
N VAL A 624 9.06 8.55 -34.95
CA VAL A 624 8.01 7.76 -34.28
C VAL A 624 7.58 6.57 -35.14
N TYR A 625 7.37 6.76 -36.43
CA TYR A 625 7.03 5.69 -37.37
C TYR A 625 8.15 4.63 -37.45
N ASP A 626 9.42 5.04 -37.48
CA ASP A 626 10.55 4.11 -37.43
C ASP A 626 10.59 3.27 -36.14
N ILE A 627 10.28 3.86 -34.98
CA ILE A 627 10.16 3.10 -33.72
C ILE A 627 9.01 2.06 -33.83
N LEU A 628 7.84 2.46 -34.34
CA LEU A 628 6.69 1.57 -34.51
C LEU A 628 6.97 0.39 -35.47
N VAL A 629 7.69 0.65 -36.58
CA VAL A 629 8.08 -0.38 -37.56
C VAL A 629 9.14 -1.35 -37.00
N HIS A 630 10.15 -0.84 -36.30
CA HIS A 630 11.28 -1.66 -35.86
C HIS A 630 11.04 -2.38 -34.53
N CYS A 631 10.10 -1.91 -33.70
CA CYS A 631 9.75 -2.50 -32.40
C CYS A 631 8.39 -3.24 -32.43
N PRO A 632 8.23 -4.38 -33.14
CA PRO A 632 6.95 -5.10 -33.31
C PRO A 632 6.46 -5.84 -32.05
N LYS A 633 7.01 -5.51 -30.88
CA LYS A 633 6.53 -5.92 -29.56
C LYS A 633 6.03 -4.75 -28.72
N LEU A 634 6.23 -3.51 -29.16
CA LEU A 634 5.76 -2.33 -28.46
C LEU A 634 4.24 -2.44 -28.27
N GLN A 635 3.76 -2.16 -27.06
CA GLN A 635 2.34 -2.29 -26.71
C GLN A 635 1.77 -0.99 -26.14
N LEU A 636 2.64 -0.12 -25.62
CA LEU A 636 2.29 1.20 -25.12
C LEU A 636 3.37 2.21 -25.52
N LEU A 637 2.94 3.34 -26.09
CA LEU A 637 3.78 4.47 -26.49
C LEU A 637 3.18 5.77 -25.96
N ASP A 638 3.85 6.47 -25.05
CA ASP A 638 3.40 7.78 -24.56
C ASP A 638 4.07 8.93 -25.32
N LEU A 639 3.25 9.74 -26.01
CA LEU A 639 3.63 10.94 -26.77
C LEU A 639 2.93 12.19 -26.21
N SER A 640 2.46 12.15 -24.96
CA SER A 640 1.79 13.28 -24.31
C SER A 640 2.72 14.48 -24.23
N PHE A 641 2.22 15.69 -24.48
CA PHE A 641 2.99 16.94 -24.47
C PHE A 641 4.17 17.00 -25.48
N CYS A 642 4.12 16.22 -26.57
CA CYS A 642 5.06 16.29 -27.69
C CYS A 642 4.52 17.16 -28.84
N ASP A 643 4.62 18.48 -28.71
CA ASP A 643 3.98 19.46 -29.60
C ASP A 643 4.22 19.21 -31.10
N ASN A 644 5.47 18.89 -31.48
CA ASN A 644 5.87 18.60 -32.86
C ASN A 644 5.20 17.35 -33.49
N ILE A 645 4.62 16.47 -32.67
CA ILE A 645 3.75 15.36 -33.12
C ILE A 645 2.28 15.79 -33.11
N MET A 646 1.86 16.49 -32.06
CA MET A 646 0.46 16.85 -31.87
C MET A 646 -0.09 17.77 -32.97
N ASP A 647 0.73 18.66 -33.53
CA ASP A 647 0.27 19.79 -34.35
C ASP A 647 -0.30 19.49 -35.74
N ARG A 648 -0.32 18.23 -36.20
CA ARG A 648 -0.84 17.87 -37.53
C ARG A 648 -2.19 17.14 -37.44
N ASP A 649 -2.21 15.82 -37.35
CA ASP A 649 -3.45 15.05 -37.48
C ASP A 649 -3.59 13.98 -36.38
N PHE A 650 -4.65 14.07 -35.56
CA PHE A 650 -4.96 13.05 -34.54
C PHE A 650 -5.26 11.67 -35.18
N ASP A 651 -5.83 11.69 -36.39
CA ASP A 651 -6.11 10.49 -37.17
C ASP A 651 -4.85 9.66 -37.44
N VAL A 652 -3.68 10.30 -37.61
CA VAL A 652 -2.40 9.58 -37.81
C VAL A 652 -2.00 8.76 -36.58
N LEU A 653 -2.18 9.30 -35.37
CA LEU A 653 -1.91 8.54 -34.13
C LEU A 653 -2.93 7.41 -33.93
N ALA A 654 -4.19 7.65 -34.27
CA ALA A 654 -5.23 6.63 -34.22
C ALA A 654 -4.98 5.50 -35.25
N ASP A 655 -4.55 5.84 -36.46
CA ASP A 655 -4.23 4.87 -37.51
C ASP A 655 -2.94 4.11 -37.22
N TRP A 656 -1.92 4.74 -36.67
CA TRP A 656 -0.74 4.03 -36.14
C TRP A 656 -1.10 3.08 -35.00
N SER A 657 -1.93 3.50 -34.05
CA SER A 657 -2.39 2.64 -32.95
C SER A 657 -3.11 1.39 -33.49
N ARG A 658 -3.99 1.56 -34.49
CA ARG A 658 -4.68 0.46 -35.20
C ARG A 658 -3.73 -0.43 -36.00
N HIS A 659 -2.81 0.16 -36.76
CA HIS A 659 -1.94 -0.54 -37.71
C HIS A 659 -0.86 -1.38 -37.01
N PHE A 660 -0.25 -0.83 -35.97
CA PHE A 660 0.82 -1.48 -35.20
C PHE A 660 0.30 -2.23 -33.95
N ASN A 661 -0.99 -2.09 -33.60
CA ASN A 661 -1.60 -2.63 -32.39
C ASN A 661 -0.88 -2.14 -31.10
N VAL A 662 -0.74 -0.81 -30.98
CA VAL A 662 -0.06 -0.12 -29.87
C VAL A 662 -1.04 0.84 -29.19
N ASP A 663 -1.08 0.88 -27.85
CA ASP A 663 -1.76 1.93 -27.07
C ASP A 663 -0.93 3.22 -27.15
N ILE A 664 -1.28 4.12 -28.08
CA ILE A 664 -0.58 5.39 -28.30
C ILE A 664 -1.32 6.51 -27.57
N LYS A 665 -0.62 7.18 -26.65
CA LYS A 665 -1.16 8.25 -25.81
C LYS A 665 -0.74 9.62 -26.29
N SER A 666 -1.62 10.60 -26.08
CA SER A 666 -1.33 12.02 -26.28
C SER A 666 -2.14 12.87 -25.31
N SER A 667 -1.69 14.10 -25.04
CA SER A 667 -2.35 15.03 -24.13
C SER A 667 -3.46 15.86 -24.79
N ARG A 668 -3.84 15.56 -26.03
CA ARG A 668 -5.00 16.20 -26.69
C ARG A 668 -6.29 15.58 -26.19
N VAL A 669 -6.98 16.28 -25.29
CA VAL A 669 -8.36 15.96 -24.90
C VAL A 669 -9.23 15.90 -26.15
N TYR A 670 -9.91 14.77 -26.35
CA TYR A 670 -10.88 14.60 -27.43
C TYR A 670 -12.08 15.51 -27.16
N VAL A 671 -12.20 16.58 -27.95
CA VAL A 671 -13.42 17.40 -28.01
C VAL A 671 -14.31 16.81 -29.11
N PRO A 672 -15.47 16.19 -28.78
CA PRO A 672 -16.42 15.78 -29.80
C PRO A 672 -16.91 17.02 -30.57
N ARG A 673 -16.95 16.93 -31.89
CA ARG A 673 -17.60 17.91 -32.78
C ARG A 673 -19.03 17.51 -33.09
#